data_AF-A0A7M3NYI4-F1
#
_entry.id   AF-A0A7M3NYI4-F1
#
_cell.length_a   1.000
_cell.length_b   1.000
_cell.length_c   1.000
_cell.angle_alpha   90.00
_cell.angle_beta   90.00
_cell.angle_gamma   90.00
#
_symmetry.space_group_name_H-M   'P 1'
#
loop_
_entity.id
_entity.type
_entity.pdbx_description
1 polymer ?
#
loop_
_entity_poly.entity_id
_entity_poly.type
_entity_poly.pdbx_seq_one_letter_code
_entity_poly.pdbx_strand_id
1 'polypeptide(L)'
;MGRAISRTALGAATAALLAVTPAVPTHAATAGPKPQTGTGVRATPGADAGSVVTLVTGDRVLVTRDGAVALPGPDGTTPFTQTRRSGDDLYVYPEAAVEALAAGRVDEELFNVTGLIRQGYDDAHRATLPLIAAYDRSVARSVPPTPRGAERGLVLDPIDGVALEADKKRAADFWADLTNPRSRAAGDLKKLWLDAKVRATLDRSTRQVHAPEAWAAGYDGKGTKVAVLDTGADAEHPDLKGRVTASKNFTDSPDADDHDGHGTHTTSTVGGTGAASDGEKKGVAPAAGLLNGKVLNDYGQGETSWIIAGMQWAVDQGADVVSMSLGNPARTDCTDPMAQATEELARTSENTLFVIAAGNTGPGNNTVSSPGCAPSVLTVGAVDRDDSTASFSSRGPAYGSHTLKPEITAPGVGISAAQAGGRGVYAYRSMSGTSMATPHVAGAAAIVKQRHPDFSARQIKAALVSSADAGIPGDVRETGGGRLDVRAAIGQKVLGAPALQAGTFNWPQDTSDRTTVAVPYTNTTDRAVELKLSVSAVTGNDGSTVRSSIARLAARSVTVPAGARVEVPLRIDPTARLDRAQYGDVTGRVLATADGIRVSTPFALYVQPETVTLRLKLIDRLGKPADGASSVDLIGTDDASGERRFNEGASDQTYRIRPGAYFLSGFVTTPETEGTLLDSLTYLGRPQLEVRDDTTVVLDARKAHRLSIRTDKPTELRGATLGFARSWDDTWLHAGTAAGGRQLRGYYASVTGRATDGDFEFDSFWRAAAPQISELAVVGGRSLHPTTASYNSANLDGSGRAALFDAKSGTAEELSGAAGKIALVGIPDGGSADEIATRAKAAGAVAVLVHRDAPGRWYPSAGFTGGSLPVLALPAEEAKALLAAGDVTLRWTATAKSPYVYNLAFPEQGTIAGDRTYRVRDRDLAATTATYNSMAGGATDHIDLTSMTRPNGLTGYFSGLETVPAPFRRTEYHSSGTTGWEHEVSSSFPWGEFMIDPMRTYAKGERRTEEWYGGVLAPTTPLDDAGRPALAGERQGDLIGVAPGFWGDGQHQGVQGSFGDIGSMTLSRDGETIGESPYPFGVFTVPAAESTYELTLSTAKIGPPARAWSRSTNTTTTWTFRSAPDEGAYSQGIPMLFPRYAPAQDGLKTLPAEDGQTITLSATGHAGYEPGELTRARFAYSYDEGETWTEARTVRQEDGTWKATVNHSGATGKQVTLRTVLTDAHGTSVTQIVTRAYDVR
;
A
#
# COMPACT_ATOMS: atom_id res chain seq x y z
N MET A 1 27.33 49.25 12.71
CA MET A 1 26.15 48.52 13.25
C MET A 1 25.15 48.34 12.11
N GLY A 2 24.47 47.21 11.90
CA GLY A 2 24.58 45.92 12.59
C GLY A 2 23.88 44.78 11.81
N ARG A 3 24.70 43.94 11.15
CA ARG A 3 24.48 42.57 10.62
C ARG A 3 23.04 42.01 10.48
N ALA A 4 22.74 41.53 9.27
CA ALA A 4 21.85 40.38 9.04
C ALA A 4 22.55 39.06 9.46
N ILE A 5 21.77 38.00 9.72
CA ILE A 5 22.27 36.63 9.96
C ILE A 5 21.39 35.64 9.18
N SER A 6 22.04 34.72 8.46
CA SER A 6 21.42 33.58 7.76
C SER A 6 21.26 32.38 8.70
N ARG A 7 20.31 31.49 8.42
CA ARG A 7 20.38 30.09 8.86
C ARG A 7 20.01 29.13 7.73
N THR A 8 20.96 28.26 7.42
CA THR A 8 20.84 27.08 6.56
C THR A 8 20.11 25.95 7.28
N ALA A 9 19.47 25.06 6.52
CA ALA A 9 19.04 23.74 6.98
C ALA A 9 19.73 22.67 6.11
N LEU A 10 20.19 21.58 6.74
CA LEU A 10 20.59 20.34 6.07
C LEU A 10 19.44 19.35 6.26
N GLY A 11 19.00 18.71 5.17
CA GLY A 11 18.15 17.51 5.21
C GLY A 11 18.98 16.28 4.88
N ALA A 12 18.79 15.17 5.62
CA ALA A 12 19.43 13.89 5.36
C ALA A 12 18.39 12.91 4.78
N ALA A 13 18.65 12.37 3.59
CA ALA A 13 17.67 11.58 2.85
C ALA A 13 17.79 10.06 3.12
N THR A 14 16.65 9.37 3.26
CA THR A 14 16.58 7.92 3.46
C THR A 14 15.70 7.26 2.40
N ALA A 15 16.24 7.12 1.18
CA ALA A 15 15.53 6.51 0.06
C ALA A 15 15.37 4.98 0.23
N ALA A 16 14.13 4.48 0.16
CA ALA A 16 13.79 3.05 0.19
C ALA A 16 13.28 2.58 -1.19
N LEU A 17 13.47 1.29 -1.52
CA LEU A 17 13.02 0.68 -2.79
C LEU A 17 11.53 0.31 -2.73
N LEU A 18 10.81 0.42 -3.85
CA LEU A 18 9.51 -0.23 -4.02
C LEU A 18 9.05 -0.32 -5.49
N ALA A 19 9.09 -1.53 -6.07
CA ALA A 19 8.22 -1.98 -7.15
C ALA A 19 8.30 -3.52 -7.27
N VAL A 20 7.24 -4.24 -6.89
CA VAL A 20 7.11 -5.69 -7.14
C VAL A 20 5.65 -6.00 -7.47
N THR A 21 5.38 -6.43 -8.69
CA THR A 21 4.07 -6.88 -9.16
C THR A 21 4.06 -8.40 -9.31
N PRO A 22 3.25 -9.15 -8.54
CA PRO A 22 3.13 -10.59 -8.70
C PRO A 22 2.29 -10.94 -9.95
N ALA A 23 2.80 -11.84 -10.79
CA ALA A 23 2.07 -12.31 -11.96
C ALA A 23 0.86 -13.19 -11.57
N VAL A 24 -0.32 -12.87 -12.12
CA VAL A 24 -1.57 -13.59 -11.87
C VAL A 24 -1.75 -14.73 -12.90
N PRO A 25 -2.13 -15.97 -12.50
CA PRO A 25 -2.37 -17.06 -13.44
C PRO A 25 -3.61 -16.80 -14.30
N THR A 26 -3.49 -17.01 -15.61
CA THR A 26 -4.53 -16.71 -16.60
C THR A 26 -5.68 -17.72 -16.58
N HIS A 27 -6.73 -17.42 -15.81
CA HIS A 27 -8.07 -17.94 -16.08
C HIS A 27 -8.74 -17.13 -17.20
N ALA A 28 -9.46 -17.79 -18.09
CA ALA A 28 -10.08 -17.16 -19.26
C ALA A 28 -11.32 -16.34 -18.87
N ALA A 29 -11.11 -15.10 -18.44
CA ALA A 29 -12.18 -14.15 -18.15
C ALA A 29 -12.95 -13.78 -19.43
N THR A 30 -14.28 -13.85 -19.38
CA THR A 30 -15.16 -13.31 -20.43
C THR A 30 -15.02 -11.80 -20.48
N ALA A 31 -14.78 -11.25 -21.67
CA ALA A 31 -14.41 -9.84 -21.85
C ALA A 31 -15.49 -8.86 -21.35
N GLY A 32 -15.15 -8.10 -20.30
CA GLY A 32 -15.87 -6.90 -19.87
C GLY A 32 -15.37 -5.64 -20.60
N PRO A 33 -16.05 -4.49 -20.43
CA PRO A 33 -15.63 -3.21 -21.00
C PRO A 33 -14.22 -2.80 -20.50
N LYS A 34 -13.34 -2.49 -21.44
CA LYS A 34 -11.93 -2.11 -21.20
C LYS A 34 -11.81 -0.61 -20.89
N PRO A 35 -11.09 -0.19 -19.82
CA PRO A 35 -10.80 1.22 -19.56
C PRO A 35 -10.15 1.95 -20.75
N GLN A 36 -10.42 3.24 -20.87
CA GLN A 36 -9.86 4.09 -21.92
C GLN A 36 -8.40 4.43 -21.62
N THR A 37 -7.54 4.32 -22.64
CA THR A 37 -6.22 4.97 -22.68
C THR A 37 -6.35 6.42 -22.18
N GLY A 38 -5.37 6.92 -21.43
CA GLY A 38 -5.45 8.25 -20.82
C GLY A 38 -6.34 8.39 -19.58
N THR A 39 -7.31 7.50 -19.30
CA THR A 39 -7.91 7.44 -17.93
C THR A 39 -6.95 6.88 -16.89
N GLY A 40 -5.90 6.17 -17.33
CA GLY A 40 -5.03 5.37 -16.45
C GLY A 40 -3.55 5.39 -16.82
N VAL A 41 -3.02 6.50 -17.35
CA VAL A 41 -1.57 6.65 -17.64
C VAL A 41 -0.93 7.87 -16.95
N ARG A 42 -1.52 8.25 -15.82
CA ARG A 42 -0.68 8.45 -14.62
C ARG A 42 0.19 7.19 -14.47
N ALA A 43 1.50 7.32 -14.25
CA ALA A 43 2.48 6.23 -14.30
C ALA A 43 1.89 4.84 -13.97
N THR A 44 2.00 3.94 -14.93
CA THR A 44 1.51 2.56 -14.84
C THR A 44 2.69 1.63 -14.50
N PRO A 45 2.96 1.31 -13.21
CA PRO A 45 3.10 -0.10 -12.85
C PRO A 45 1.74 -0.79 -13.09
N GLY A 46 1.67 -2.11 -13.08
CA GLY A 46 0.59 -2.93 -13.65
C GLY A 46 -0.87 -2.53 -13.34
N ALA A 47 -1.38 -1.56 -14.10
CA ALA A 47 -2.68 -0.89 -13.96
C ALA A 47 -2.83 0.09 -12.75
N ASP A 48 -3.93 0.86 -12.82
CA ASP A 48 -4.47 1.76 -11.77
C ASP A 48 -3.66 3.02 -11.46
N ALA A 49 -4.28 4.17 -11.74
CA ALA A 49 -3.74 5.49 -11.41
C ALA A 49 -3.69 5.71 -9.89
N GLY A 50 -2.53 5.46 -9.29
CA GLY A 50 -2.35 5.54 -7.84
C GLY A 50 -2.54 6.94 -7.24
N SER A 51 -3.04 7.01 -6.00
CA SER A 51 -3.37 8.26 -5.30
C SER A 51 -2.31 8.65 -4.26
N VAL A 52 -2.24 9.93 -3.86
CA VAL A 52 -1.15 10.44 -3.00
C VAL A 52 -1.65 10.80 -1.61
N VAL A 53 -1.28 10.07 -0.57
CA VAL A 53 -1.71 10.26 0.83
C VAL A 53 -0.59 10.89 1.66
N THR A 54 -0.79 12.09 2.21
CA THR A 54 0.01 12.57 3.34
C THR A 54 -0.45 11.90 4.63
N LEU A 55 0.48 11.18 5.25
CA LEU A 55 0.34 10.51 6.53
C LEU A 55 0.46 11.49 7.70
N VAL A 56 0.01 11.03 8.87
CA VAL A 56 -0.01 11.77 10.14
C VAL A 56 1.35 12.28 10.62
N THR A 57 2.43 11.69 10.14
CA THR A 57 3.83 12.06 10.42
C THR A 57 4.31 13.28 9.64
N GLY A 58 3.58 13.72 8.59
CA GLY A 58 4.08 14.63 7.56
C GLY A 58 4.53 13.93 6.28
N ASP A 59 4.62 12.60 6.29
CA ASP A 59 5.19 11.82 5.20
C ASP A 59 4.18 11.58 4.10
N ARG A 60 4.50 12.01 2.88
CA ARG A 60 3.62 11.90 1.71
C ARG A 60 3.86 10.57 1.00
N VAL A 61 2.84 9.94 0.42
CA VAL A 61 2.94 8.57 -0.14
C VAL A 61 2.09 8.42 -1.41
N LEU A 62 2.66 7.98 -2.53
CA LEU A 62 1.94 7.61 -3.76
C LEU A 62 1.61 6.11 -3.79
N VAL A 63 0.39 5.74 -4.15
CA VAL A 63 -0.20 4.42 -3.81
C VAL A 63 -0.99 3.84 -4.98
N THR A 64 -0.48 2.79 -5.64
CA THR A 64 -1.08 2.13 -6.82
C THR A 64 -1.83 0.85 -6.43
N ARG A 65 -2.26 0.04 -7.42
CA ARG A 65 -2.79 -1.32 -7.17
C ARG A 65 -1.77 -2.24 -6.49
N ASP A 66 -0.50 -1.95 -6.70
CA ASP A 66 0.63 -2.86 -6.47
C ASP A 66 1.33 -2.59 -5.15
N GLY A 67 1.55 -1.31 -4.83
CA GLY A 67 2.36 -0.87 -3.69
C GLY A 67 2.22 0.63 -3.40
N ALA A 68 3.03 1.13 -2.47
CA ALA A 68 2.91 2.49 -1.95
C ALA A 68 4.25 3.11 -1.53
N VAL A 69 4.70 4.11 -2.29
CA VAL A 69 6.01 4.76 -2.18
C VAL A 69 5.92 6.08 -1.42
N ALA A 70 6.75 6.27 -0.40
CA ALA A 70 6.93 7.59 0.21
C ALA A 70 7.55 8.61 -0.76
N LEU A 71 6.89 9.75 -0.91
CA LEU A 71 7.38 10.94 -1.61
C LEU A 71 8.23 11.80 -0.65
N PRO A 72 9.23 12.55 -1.15
CA PRO A 72 10.07 13.39 -0.30
C PRO A 72 9.31 14.57 0.33
N GLY A 73 9.77 14.98 1.51
CA GLY A 73 9.36 16.21 2.18
C GLY A 73 9.87 17.48 1.46
N PRO A 74 9.46 18.67 1.91
CA PRO A 74 9.83 19.96 1.27
C PRO A 74 11.32 20.29 1.25
N ASP A 75 12.14 19.60 2.04
CA ASP A 75 13.60 19.71 2.09
C ASP A 75 14.33 18.66 1.22
N GLY A 76 13.58 17.79 0.53
CA GLY A 76 14.12 16.71 -0.30
C GLY A 76 14.45 15.43 0.47
N THR A 77 14.11 15.33 1.75
CA THR A 77 14.28 14.07 2.51
C THR A 77 13.14 13.10 2.19
N THR A 78 13.48 11.91 1.69
CA THR A 78 12.52 10.80 1.66
C THR A 78 12.48 10.16 3.04
N PRO A 79 11.30 10.04 3.68
CA PRO A 79 11.15 9.33 4.94
C PRO A 79 11.18 7.82 4.70
N PHE A 80 11.91 7.08 5.53
CA PHE A 80 11.91 5.63 5.47
C PHE A 80 10.53 5.10 5.88
N THR A 81 9.95 4.23 5.06
CA THR A 81 8.61 3.65 5.28
C THR A 81 8.63 2.14 5.08
N GLN A 82 7.96 1.40 5.97
CA GLN A 82 7.71 -0.04 5.84
C GLN A 82 6.28 -0.27 5.34
N THR A 83 6.10 -1.14 4.34
CA THR A 83 4.76 -1.44 3.80
C THR A 83 4.28 -2.84 4.13
N ARG A 84 2.98 -2.99 4.44
CA ARG A 84 2.32 -4.27 4.76
C ARG A 84 1.00 -4.39 4.01
N ARG A 85 0.75 -5.52 3.34
CA ARG A 85 -0.53 -5.80 2.68
C ARG A 85 -1.33 -6.84 3.49
N SER A 86 -2.64 -6.66 3.60
CA SER A 86 -3.55 -7.46 4.42
C SER A 86 -4.92 -7.55 3.73
N GLY A 87 -5.12 -8.60 2.92
CA GLY A 87 -6.24 -8.66 1.99
C GLY A 87 -6.08 -7.64 0.87
N ASP A 88 -7.17 -6.93 0.54
CA ASP A 88 -7.14 -5.82 -0.42
C ASP A 88 -6.41 -4.57 0.12
N ASP A 89 -6.18 -4.49 1.44
CA ASP A 89 -5.61 -3.30 2.07
C ASP A 89 -4.08 -3.29 2.19
N LEU A 90 -3.50 -2.11 2.15
CA LEU A 90 -2.09 -1.81 2.09
C LEU A 90 -1.76 -0.66 3.04
N TYR A 91 -0.79 -0.89 3.91
CA TYR A 91 -0.35 -0.03 4.99
C TYR A 91 1.08 0.46 4.73
N VAL A 92 1.43 1.68 5.17
CA VAL A 92 2.74 2.35 4.95
C VAL A 92 3.15 3.07 6.23
N TYR A 93 3.99 2.44 7.05
CA TYR A 93 4.41 2.93 8.36
C TYR A 93 5.77 3.66 8.28
N PRO A 94 5.85 4.97 8.53
CA PRO A 94 7.13 5.70 8.52
C PRO A 94 8.00 5.44 9.74
N GLU A 95 9.30 5.66 9.60
CA GLU A 95 10.31 5.57 10.67
C GLU A 95 9.90 6.35 11.92
N ALA A 96 9.42 7.59 11.72
CA ALA A 96 8.93 8.45 12.77
C ALA A 96 7.72 7.86 13.51
N ALA A 97 6.95 6.97 12.87
CA ALA A 97 5.81 6.25 13.45
C ALA A 97 6.20 4.98 14.21
N VAL A 98 7.35 4.35 13.94
CA VAL A 98 7.68 3.01 14.46
C VAL A 98 7.68 2.95 15.99
N GLU A 99 8.35 3.89 16.68
CA GLU A 99 8.35 3.91 18.16
C GLU A 99 6.93 4.11 18.72
N ALA A 100 6.13 4.96 18.07
CA ALA A 100 4.79 5.32 18.55
C ALA A 100 3.76 4.21 18.28
N LEU A 101 3.87 3.49 17.15
CA LEU A 101 3.12 2.28 16.84
C LEU A 101 3.49 1.13 17.80
N ALA A 102 4.80 0.86 17.96
CA ALA A 102 5.29 -0.22 18.84
C ALA A 102 4.95 0.03 20.33
N ALA A 103 4.93 1.28 20.77
CA ALA A 103 4.47 1.67 22.10
C ALA A 103 2.93 1.67 22.26
N GLY A 104 2.16 1.32 21.22
CA GLY A 104 0.70 1.34 21.24
C GLY A 104 0.09 2.74 21.34
N ARG A 105 0.86 3.79 21.03
CA ARG A 105 0.43 5.21 21.11
C ARG A 105 -0.10 5.77 19.80
N VAL A 106 -0.06 5.02 18.70
CA VAL A 106 -0.62 5.41 17.39
C VAL A 106 -1.25 4.18 16.74
N ASP A 107 -2.31 4.38 15.97
CA ASP A 107 -3.05 3.32 15.29
C ASP A 107 -2.49 2.95 13.92
N GLU A 108 -2.71 1.72 13.48
CA GLU A 108 -2.26 1.28 12.17
C GLU A 108 -3.12 1.77 11.00
N GLU A 109 -4.41 2.09 11.20
CA GLU A 109 -5.24 2.60 10.11
C GLU A 109 -4.73 3.96 9.60
N LEU A 110 -4.07 4.78 10.44
CA LEU A 110 -3.38 6.03 10.05
C LEU A 110 -2.34 5.85 8.94
N PHE A 111 -1.96 4.61 8.70
CA PHE A 111 -0.99 4.17 7.73
C PHE A 111 -1.62 3.26 6.66
N ASN A 112 -2.87 2.80 6.81
CA ASN A 112 -3.64 2.07 5.80
C ASN A 112 -3.97 2.98 4.61
N VAL A 113 -3.08 3.04 3.65
CA VAL A 113 -3.18 3.98 2.53
C VAL A 113 -4.28 3.62 1.53
N THR A 114 -4.57 2.33 1.28
CA THR A 114 -5.73 1.93 0.45
C THR A 114 -7.05 2.05 1.21
N GLY A 115 -7.03 1.95 2.54
CA GLY A 115 -8.07 2.49 3.40
C GLY A 115 -8.26 3.96 3.06
N LEU A 116 -7.27 4.80 3.38
CA LEU A 116 -7.24 6.23 3.09
C LEU A 116 -7.59 6.61 1.64
N ILE A 117 -7.49 5.73 0.63
CA ILE A 117 -7.82 6.02 -0.78
C ILE A 117 -9.18 5.50 -1.25
N ARG A 118 -9.60 4.27 -0.91
CA ARG A 118 -11.00 3.84 -1.10
C ARG A 118 -11.97 4.81 -0.43
N GLN A 119 -11.45 5.45 0.60
CA GLN A 119 -12.08 6.48 1.38
C GLN A 119 -11.78 7.88 0.77
N GLY A 120 -10.55 8.26 0.48
CA GLY A 120 -10.23 9.56 -0.14
C GLY A 120 -9.88 10.64 0.89
N TYR A 121 -8.95 10.31 1.77
CA TYR A 121 -8.05 11.22 2.48
C TYR A 121 -6.66 11.23 1.81
N ASP A 122 -6.57 10.88 0.53
CA ASP A 122 -5.44 11.30 -0.29
C ASP A 122 -5.52 12.81 -0.60
N ASP A 123 -4.36 13.40 -0.85
CA ASP A 123 -4.10 14.83 -1.08
C ASP A 123 -4.83 15.41 -2.29
N ALA A 124 -5.26 14.56 -3.25
CA ALA A 124 -6.07 15.03 -4.37
C ALA A 124 -7.53 15.29 -3.94
N HIS A 125 -7.99 14.63 -2.88
CA HIS A 125 -9.34 14.80 -2.34
C HIS A 125 -9.37 15.65 -1.06
N ARG A 126 -8.40 15.54 -0.12
CA ARG A 126 -8.40 16.28 1.15
C ARG A 126 -7.03 16.83 1.57
N ALA A 127 -7.00 18.10 1.99
CA ALA A 127 -5.80 18.85 2.38
C ALA A 127 -5.39 18.71 3.87
N THR A 128 -6.26 18.20 4.73
CA THR A 128 -6.00 17.81 6.12
C THR A 128 -6.03 16.29 6.27
N LEU A 129 -5.41 15.76 7.32
CA LEU A 129 -5.63 14.39 7.80
C LEU A 129 -6.20 14.49 9.23
N PRO A 130 -7.37 13.91 9.51
CA PRO A 130 -8.04 14.07 10.81
C PRO A 130 -7.81 12.87 11.74
N LEU A 131 -7.65 13.15 13.04
CA LEU A 131 -6.90 12.31 13.97
C LEU A 131 -7.42 12.37 15.41
N ILE A 132 -7.42 11.24 16.11
CA ILE A 132 -8.04 11.12 17.44
C ILE A 132 -6.99 10.93 18.51
N ALA A 133 -6.61 11.96 19.27
CA ALA A 133 -5.67 11.81 20.39
C ALA A 133 -6.42 11.50 21.70
N ALA A 134 -6.38 10.25 22.16
CA ALA A 134 -6.80 9.84 23.50
C ALA A 134 -5.65 10.01 24.52
N TYR A 135 -5.97 10.33 25.77
CA TYR A 135 -5.01 10.60 26.85
C TYR A 135 -5.28 9.75 28.10
N ASP A 136 -4.26 9.49 28.93
CA ASP A 136 -4.38 8.79 30.22
C ASP A 136 -4.77 9.74 31.38
N ARG A 137 -5.43 10.86 31.05
CA ARG A 137 -5.89 11.89 32.00
C ARG A 137 -7.24 12.45 31.59
N SER A 138 -8.03 12.85 32.59
CA SER A 138 -9.36 13.42 32.31
C SER A 138 -9.29 14.77 31.60
N VAL A 139 -9.55 14.77 30.28
CA VAL A 139 -9.52 15.98 29.44
C VAL A 139 -10.63 16.96 29.84
N ALA A 140 -11.78 16.44 30.27
CA ALA A 140 -12.91 17.19 30.81
C ALA A 140 -12.53 18.14 31.97
N ARG A 141 -11.47 17.82 32.73
CA ARG A 141 -10.98 18.67 33.84
C ARG A 141 -9.93 19.68 33.40
N SER A 142 -9.13 19.32 32.40
CA SER A 142 -8.08 20.17 31.82
C SER A 142 -7.63 19.57 30.50
N VAL A 143 -8.11 20.15 29.40
CA VAL A 143 -7.74 19.71 28.05
C VAL A 143 -6.25 20.01 27.81
N PRO A 144 -5.45 19.08 27.28
CA PRO A 144 -4.07 19.33 26.86
C PRO A 144 -3.96 20.51 25.88
N PRO A 145 -2.79 21.17 25.76
CA PRO A 145 -2.51 22.11 24.67
C PRO A 145 -2.67 21.42 23.30
N THR A 146 -3.13 22.16 22.29
CA THR A 146 -3.21 21.59 20.93
C THR A 146 -1.79 21.35 20.41
N PRO A 147 -1.47 20.18 19.84
CA PRO A 147 -0.17 19.95 19.22
C PRO A 147 0.06 20.94 18.07
N ARG A 148 1.25 21.55 18.02
CA ARG A 148 1.63 22.51 16.96
C ARG A 148 1.46 21.86 15.59
N GLY A 149 0.63 22.40 14.71
CA GLY A 149 0.45 21.88 13.34
C GLY A 149 -0.95 21.32 13.07
N ALA A 150 -1.68 20.92 14.10
CA ALA A 150 -3.11 20.60 13.99
C ALA A 150 -4.01 21.75 14.47
N GLU A 151 -5.24 21.76 13.98
CA GLU A 151 -6.35 22.48 14.59
C GLU A 151 -7.11 21.57 15.56
N ARG A 152 -7.77 22.17 16.56
CA ARG A 152 -8.51 21.43 17.59
C ARG A 152 -9.97 21.31 17.18
N GLY A 153 -10.42 20.09 16.89
CA GLY A 153 -11.83 19.78 16.78
C GLY A 153 -12.50 19.61 18.14
N LEU A 154 -13.37 18.61 18.25
CA LEU A 154 -14.13 18.30 19.47
C LEU A 154 -13.25 17.75 20.61
N VAL A 155 -13.71 17.96 21.84
CA VAL A 155 -13.23 17.24 23.02
C VAL A 155 -14.13 16.02 23.26
N LEU A 156 -13.53 14.92 23.70
CA LEU A 156 -14.07 13.56 23.60
C LEU A 156 -14.11 12.91 25.00
N ASP A 157 -14.91 13.52 25.88
CA ASP A 157 -14.96 13.12 27.29
C ASP A 157 -15.18 11.60 27.53
N PRO A 158 -15.90 10.83 26.69
CA PRO A 158 -16.03 9.37 26.87
C PRO A 158 -14.75 8.52 26.64
N ILE A 159 -13.71 9.07 26.01
CA ILE A 159 -12.41 8.36 25.81
C ILE A 159 -11.20 9.19 26.28
N ASP A 160 -11.45 10.23 27.07
CA ASP A 160 -10.44 11.19 27.49
C ASP A 160 -9.59 11.72 26.32
N GLY A 161 -10.25 12.08 25.21
CA GLY A 161 -9.57 12.43 23.96
C GLY A 161 -9.90 13.81 23.38
N VAL A 162 -9.22 14.13 22.27
CA VAL A 162 -9.39 15.35 21.48
C VAL A 162 -9.28 15.02 19.99
N ALA A 163 -10.21 15.53 19.18
CA ALA A 163 -10.19 15.49 17.73
C ALA A 163 -9.20 16.51 17.16
N LEU A 164 -8.44 16.13 16.14
CA LEU A 164 -7.30 16.89 15.65
C LEU A 164 -7.18 16.79 14.12
N GLU A 165 -7.52 17.88 13.43
CA GLU A 165 -7.15 18.02 12.02
C GLU A 165 -5.68 18.41 11.91
N ALA A 166 -4.81 17.46 11.55
CA ALA A 166 -3.47 17.82 11.10
C ALA A 166 -3.55 18.44 9.70
N ASP A 167 -3.12 19.69 9.59
CA ASP A 167 -2.75 20.28 8.30
C ASP A 167 -1.62 19.42 7.72
N LYS A 168 -1.85 18.78 6.56
CA LYS A 168 -0.86 17.90 5.93
C LYS A 168 0.45 18.64 5.61
N LYS A 169 0.43 19.96 5.44
CA LYS A 169 1.62 20.80 5.25
C LYS A 169 2.41 21.05 6.53
N ARG A 170 1.83 20.72 7.70
CA ARG A 170 2.44 20.83 9.04
C ARG A 170 2.32 19.55 9.87
N ALA A 171 1.99 18.42 9.26
CA ALA A 171 1.86 17.15 9.96
C ALA A 171 3.21 16.68 10.57
N ALA A 172 4.36 17.15 10.05
CA ALA A 172 5.67 16.97 10.71
C ALA A 172 5.85 17.80 12.00
N ASP A 173 5.38 19.06 12.02
CA ASP A 173 5.33 19.86 13.26
C ASP A 173 4.44 19.17 14.31
N PHE A 174 3.28 18.67 13.85
CA PHE A 174 2.31 17.96 14.67
C PHE A 174 2.90 16.71 15.28
N TRP A 175 3.50 15.86 14.45
CA TRP A 175 4.13 14.62 14.86
C TRP A 175 5.23 14.85 15.88
N ALA A 176 6.10 15.84 15.64
CA ALA A 176 7.20 16.19 16.54
C ALA A 176 6.71 16.80 17.88
N ASP A 177 5.53 17.42 17.92
CA ASP A 177 4.92 17.95 19.16
C ASP A 177 4.11 16.91 19.94
N LEU A 178 3.62 15.87 19.25
CA LEU A 178 2.80 14.79 19.79
C LEU A 178 3.62 13.56 20.25
N THR A 179 4.80 13.31 19.65
CA THR A 179 5.67 12.18 20.04
C THR A 179 6.71 12.52 21.11
N ASN A 180 7.07 13.80 21.26
CA ASN A 180 8.09 14.26 22.22
C ASN A 180 7.57 14.15 23.67
N PRO A 181 8.08 13.25 24.54
CA PRO A 181 7.52 13.04 25.89
C PRO A 181 7.70 14.22 26.85
N ARG A 182 8.44 15.26 26.45
CA ARG A 182 8.59 16.53 27.20
C ARG A 182 7.62 17.63 26.74
N SER A 183 6.85 17.39 25.68
CA SER A 183 5.78 18.27 25.23
C SER A 183 4.57 18.16 26.16
N ARG A 184 3.95 19.30 26.47
CA ARG A 184 2.69 19.34 27.23
C ARG A 184 1.49 18.79 26.45
N ALA A 185 1.60 18.68 25.12
CA ALA A 185 0.59 18.08 24.25
C ALA A 185 0.76 16.54 24.11
N ALA A 186 1.88 15.99 24.59
CA ALA A 186 2.24 14.57 24.44
C ALA A 186 2.40 13.83 25.78
N GLY A 187 2.76 14.53 26.86
CA GLY A 187 3.22 13.92 28.12
C GLY A 187 2.23 12.99 28.83
N ASP A 188 0.95 13.05 28.46
CA ASP A 188 -0.13 12.18 28.96
C ASP A 188 -0.84 11.40 27.83
N LEU A 189 -0.28 11.34 26.62
CA LEU A 189 -0.91 10.75 25.43
C LEU A 189 -0.98 9.22 25.51
N LYS A 190 -2.19 8.68 25.35
CA LYS A 190 -2.49 7.26 25.36
C LYS A 190 -2.42 6.64 23.98
N LYS A 191 -3.26 7.07 23.01
CA LYS A 191 -3.20 6.62 21.61
C LYS A 191 -3.83 7.60 20.61
N LEU A 192 -3.22 7.74 19.43
CA LEU A 192 -3.69 8.48 18.25
C LEU A 192 -4.37 7.54 17.23
N TRP A 193 -5.50 7.92 16.58
CA TRP A 193 -6.20 7.07 15.59
C TRP A 193 -6.59 7.79 14.29
N LEU A 194 -6.94 7.02 13.25
CA LEU A 194 -7.63 7.45 12.00
C LEU A 194 -9.15 7.22 12.11
N ASP A 195 -9.91 7.61 11.09
CA ASP A 195 -11.24 7.04 10.81
C ASP A 195 -11.63 7.00 9.30
N ALA A 196 -12.79 6.41 8.96
CA ALA A 196 -13.05 5.63 7.74
C ALA A 196 -14.40 5.91 6.99
N LYS A 197 -14.50 5.53 5.69
CA LYS A 197 -15.67 5.70 4.76
C LYS A 197 -16.33 4.38 4.33
N VAL A 198 -17.59 4.44 3.88
CA VAL A 198 -18.39 3.31 3.35
C VAL A 198 -19.42 3.73 2.25
N ARG A 199 -19.72 2.84 1.26
CA ARG A 199 -20.57 3.07 0.04
C ARG A 199 -21.14 1.75 -0.59
N ALA A 200 -22.02 1.82 -1.65
CA ALA A 200 -23.21 0.93 -1.74
C ALA A 200 -24.08 0.94 -3.12
N THR A 201 -24.99 -0.04 -3.44
CA THR A 201 -25.95 -0.17 -4.65
C THR A 201 -27.48 -0.69 -4.51
N LEU A 202 -28.28 -0.91 -5.60
CA LEU A 202 -29.72 -1.41 -5.84
C LEU A 202 -31.02 -0.83 -5.11
N ASP A 203 -32.16 -1.57 -4.94
CA ASP A 203 -33.54 -1.10 -4.48
C ASP A 203 -34.54 -2.26 -4.04
N ARG A 204 -35.53 -1.99 -3.10
CA ARG A 204 -36.88 -2.64 -2.82
C ARG A 204 -37.42 -2.78 -1.35
N SER A 205 -36.69 -2.34 -0.33
CA SER A 205 -36.62 -3.05 0.98
C SER A 205 -37.78 -3.01 2.00
N THR A 206 -38.50 -1.90 2.22
CA THR A 206 -39.31 -1.74 3.47
C THR A 206 -40.50 -2.70 3.61
N ARG A 207 -40.94 -3.31 2.49
CA ARG A 207 -41.93 -4.40 2.48
C ARG A 207 -41.36 -5.71 3.04
N GLN A 208 -40.09 -6.01 2.81
CA GLN A 208 -39.42 -7.25 3.24
C GLN A 208 -39.32 -7.36 4.78
N VAL A 209 -39.38 -6.23 5.48
CA VAL A 209 -39.34 -6.18 6.96
C VAL A 209 -40.73 -5.95 7.60
N HIS A 210 -41.81 -6.02 6.81
CA HIS A 210 -43.19 -5.81 7.26
C HIS A 210 -43.45 -4.45 7.97
N ALA A 211 -42.79 -3.38 7.50
CA ALA A 211 -43.03 -2.02 8.01
C ALA A 211 -44.44 -1.46 7.65
N PRO A 212 -45.00 -1.68 6.44
CA PRO A 212 -46.35 -1.21 6.11
C PRO A 212 -47.45 -1.73 7.04
N GLU A 213 -47.30 -2.95 7.55
CA GLU A 213 -48.21 -3.59 8.50
C GLU A 213 -48.13 -2.96 9.90
N ALA A 214 -46.99 -2.37 10.27
CA ALA A 214 -46.85 -1.53 11.47
C ALA A 214 -47.50 -0.15 11.27
N TRP A 215 -47.28 0.49 10.10
CA TRP A 215 -47.92 1.76 9.75
C TRP A 215 -49.45 1.63 9.75
N ALA A 216 -49.99 0.55 9.19
CA ALA A 216 -51.42 0.23 9.17
C ALA A 216 -51.99 -0.04 10.58
N ALA A 217 -51.16 -0.46 11.54
CA ALA A 217 -51.51 -0.59 12.94
C ALA A 217 -51.39 0.74 13.73
N GLY A 218 -51.00 1.84 13.09
CA GLY A 218 -50.83 3.16 13.70
C GLY A 218 -49.44 3.44 14.26
N TYR A 219 -48.42 2.66 13.88
CA TYR A 219 -47.04 2.80 14.37
C TYR A 219 -46.08 3.14 13.23
N ASP A 220 -45.58 4.37 13.25
CA ASP A 220 -44.85 5.09 12.19
C ASP A 220 -43.60 5.83 12.71
N GLY A 221 -43.25 5.64 13.99
CA GLY A 221 -42.17 6.32 14.70
C GLY A 221 -42.60 7.62 15.42
N LYS A 222 -43.83 8.10 15.25
CA LYS A 222 -44.27 9.41 15.77
C LYS A 222 -44.05 9.54 17.28
N GLY A 223 -43.29 10.58 17.66
CA GLY A 223 -43.00 10.92 19.06
C GLY A 223 -41.67 10.39 19.58
N THR A 224 -40.91 9.66 18.76
CA THR A 224 -39.56 9.18 19.08
C THR A 224 -38.49 9.97 18.34
N LYS A 225 -37.24 9.90 18.79
CA LYS A 225 -36.06 10.52 18.16
C LYS A 225 -35.06 9.47 17.71
N VAL A 226 -34.64 9.53 16.46
CA VAL A 226 -33.50 8.77 15.93
C VAL A 226 -32.38 9.74 15.57
N ALA A 227 -31.22 9.57 16.21
CA ALA A 227 -29.98 10.16 15.72
C ALA A 227 -29.38 9.26 14.65
N VAL A 228 -28.96 9.86 13.54
CA VAL A 228 -28.23 9.19 12.47
C VAL A 228 -26.83 9.79 12.47
N LEU A 229 -25.84 8.93 12.75
CA LEU A 229 -24.43 9.32 12.85
C LEU A 229 -23.73 8.86 11.58
N ASP A 230 -23.60 9.78 10.62
CA ASP A 230 -23.33 9.47 9.21
C ASP A 230 -22.74 10.68 8.45
N THR A 231 -22.79 10.74 7.11
CA THR A 231 -22.13 11.76 6.26
C THR A 231 -22.82 13.13 6.18
N GLY A 232 -23.85 13.34 7.00
CA GLY A 232 -24.74 14.49 6.97
C GLY A 232 -26.15 14.10 6.52
N ALA A 233 -26.98 15.10 6.18
CA ALA A 233 -28.22 14.87 5.46
C ALA A 233 -28.61 16.10 4.63
N ASP A 234 -28.99 15.90 3.36
CA ASP A 234 -29.68 16.90 2.54
C ASP A 234 -31.08 17.15 3.13
N ALA A 235 -31.15 18.08 4.08
CA ALA A 235 -32.37 18.46 4.78
C ALA A 235 -33.39 19.16 3.87
N GLU A 236 -33.01 19.53 2.65
CA GLU A 236 -33.88 20.10 1.61
C GLU A 236 -34.36 19.06 0.59
N HIS A 237 -33.93 17.80 0.70
CA HIS A 237 -34.48 16.71 -0.10
C HIS A 237 -35.97 16.53 0.23
N PRO A 238 -36.89 16.36 -0.76
CA PRO A 238 -38.34 16.29 -0.50
C PRO A 238 -38.74 15.31 0.61
N ASP A 239 -38.06 14.16 0.68
CA ASP A 239 -38.33 13.12 1.68
C ASP A 239 -37.88 13.49 3.11
N LEU A 240 -36.95 14.45 3.26
CA LEU A 240 -36.37 14.89 4.53
C LEU A 240 -36.74 16.33 4.91
N LYS A 241 -37.39 17.08 4.00
CA LYS A 241 -37.73 18.49 4.18
C LYS A 241 -38.60 18.72 5.41
N GLY A 242 -38.05 19.44 6.40
CA GLY A 242 -38.69 19.67 7.69
C GLY A 242 -38.77 18.44 8.62
N ARG A 243 -37.99 17.38 8.35
CA ARG A 243 -37.94 16.14 9.15
C ARG A 243 -36.75 16.07 10.09
N VAL A 244 -35.62 16.67 9.69
CA VAL A 244 -34.42 16.85 10.52
C VAL A 244 -34.69 17.99 11.52
N THR A 245 -34.72 17.68 12.81
CA THR A 245 -35.09 18.63 13.88
C THR A 245 -33.88 19.23 14.61
N ALA A 246 -32.72 18.59 14.51
CA ALA A 246 -31.43 19.17 14.83
C ALA A 246 -30.36 18.60 13.89
N SER A 247 -29.41 19.43 13.49
CA SER A 247 -28.19 19.02 12.80
C SER A 247 -26.99 19.51 13.59
N LYS A 248 -25.95 18.70 13.68
CA LYS A 248 -24.62 19.14 14.15
C LYS A 248 -23.56 18.47 13.31
N ASN A 249 -22.64 19.27 12.77
CA ASN A 249 -21.41 18.75 12.23
C ASN A 249 -20.40 18.51 13.35
N PHE A 250 -19.71 17.38 13.25
CA PHE A 250 -18.60 16.99 14.10
C PHE A 250 -17.28 16.97 13.30
N THR A 251 -17.39 16.93 11.98
CA THR A 251 -16.27 16.85 11.02
C THR A 251 -15.70 18.20 10.64
N ASP A 252 -14.68 18.17 9.78
CA ASP A 252 -14.08 19.30 9.06
C ASP A 252 -15.00 20.02 8.07
N SER A 253 -16.10 19.38 7.66
CA SER A 253 -17.00 19.91 6.63
C SER A 253 -17.54 21.30 6.96
N PRO A 254 -17.77 22.17 5.95
CA PRO A 254 -18.21 23.54 6.18
C PRO A 254 -19.61 23.64 6.82
N ASP A 255 -20.41 22.58 6.71
CA ASP A 255 -21.80 22.48 7.17
C ASP A 255 -22.13 21.05 7.61
N ALA A 256 -23.40 20.81 7.95
CA ALA A 256 -23.92 19.48 8.29
C ALA A 256 -24.72 18.84 7.14
N ASP A 257 -24.75 19.47 5.96
CA ASP A 257 -25.40 18.92 4.79
C ASP A 257 -24.56 17.76 4.24
N ASP A 258 -25.14 16.94 3.37
CA ASP A 258 -24.50 15.74 2.88
C ASP A 258 -23.98 15.93 1.46
N HIS A 259 -22.65 15.87 1.31
CA HIS A 259 -21.98 16.03 0.02
C HIS A 259 -21.48 14.68 -0.55
N ASP A 260 -21.55 13.58 0.22
CA ASP A 260 -21.33 12.22 -0.30
C ASP A 260 -22.63 11.59 -0.82
N GLY A 261 -23.71 11.69 -0.03
CA GLY A 261 -25.01 11.05 -0.25
C GLY A 261 -25.31 9.85 0.66
N HIS A 262 -24.34 9.31 1.41
CA HIS A 262 -24.55 8.14 2.28
C HIS A 262 -25.48 8.43 3.47
N GLY A 263 -25.26 9.52 4.20
CA GLY A 263 -26.07 9.93 5.35
C GLY A 263 -27.49 10.38 4.98
N THR A 264 -27.69 11.00 3.83
CA THR A 264 -29.02 11.30 3.28
C THR A 264 -29.80 10.02 3.01
N HIS A 265 -29.12 9.01 2.47
CA HIS A 265 -29.74 7.71 2.19
C HIS A 265 -30.05 6.96 3.47
N THR A 266 -29.14 6.86 4.45
CA THR A 266 -29.43 6.16 5.71
C THR A 266 -30.50 6.89 6.51
N THR A 267 -30.45 8.22 6.59
CA THR A 267 -31.48 9.07 7.23
C THR A 267 -32.85 8.91 6.59
N SER A 268 -32.94 8.82 5.26
CA SER A 268 -34.20 8.58 4.57
C SER A 268 -34.66 7.11 4.64
N THR A 269 -33.77 6.12 4.73
CA THR A 269 -34.13 4.73 5.06
C THR A 269 -34.71 4.64 6.48
N VAL A 270 -34.20 5.42 7.45
CA VAL A 270 -34.79 5.52 8.80
C VAL A 270 -36.18 6.15 8.72
N GLY A 271 -36.33 7.37 8.18
CA GLY A 271 -37.54 8.18 8.37
C GLY A 271 -37.94 9.12 7.24
N GLY A 272 -37.47 8.87 6.02
CA GLY A 272 -37.87 9.61 4.82
C GLY A 272 -39.35 9.42 4.49
N THR A 273 -40.03 10.49 4.07
CA THR A 273 -41.49 10.48 3.85
C THR A 273 -41.93 9.78 2.55
N GLY A 274 -41.01 9.55 1.60
CA GLY A 274 -41.33 9.09 0.25
C GLY A 274 -41.88 10.18 -0.68
N ALA A 275 -41.81 11.46 -0.31
CA ALA A 275 -42.48 12.55 -1.02
C ALA A 275 -42.03 12.75 -2.49
N ALA A 276 -40.79 12.40 -2.86
CA ALA A 276 -40.33 12.43 -4.25
C ALA A 276 -40.77 11.20 -5.07
N SER A 277 -41.49 10.24 -4.48
CA SER A 277 -42.00 9.01 -5.11
C SER A 277 -43.46 8.72 -4.74
N ASP A 278 -44.26 9.76 -4.48
CA ASP A 278 -45.68 9.66 -4.05
C ASP A 278 -45.93 8.70 -2.86
N GLY A 279 -44.90 8.49 -2.03
CA GLY A 279 -44.92 7.61 -0.86
C GLY A 279 -44.42 6.18 -1.08
N GLU A 280 -43.94 5.81 -2.28
CA GLU A 280 -43.43 4.47 -2.56
C GLU A 280 -42.10 4.17 -1.85
N LYS A 281 -41.15 5.10 -1.84
CA LYS A 281 -39.80 4.93 -1.26
C LYS A 281 -39.70 5.50 0.16
N LYS A 282 -40.68 5.14 0.98
CA LYS A 282 -40.84 5.60 2.36
C LYS A 282 -39.94 4.81 3.32
N GLY A 283 -39.22 5.52 4.20
CA GLY A 283 -38.39 4.93 5.26
C GLY A 283 -39.21 4.22 6.33
N VAL A 284 -38.55 3.42 7.18
CA VAL A 284 -39.24 2.51 8.13
C VAL A 284 -40.06 3.25 9.18
N ALA A 285 -39.58 4.38 9.70
CA ALA A 285 -40.21 5.21 10.74
C ALA A 285 -40.49 6.65 10.22
N PRO A 286 -41.41 6.81 9.25
CA PRO A 286 -41.57 8.05 8.48
C PRO A 286 -42.08 9.25 9.30
N ALA A 287 -42.48 9.06 10.56
CA ALA A 287 -42.94 10.11 11.48
C ALA A 287 -42.01 10.36 12.69
N ALA A 288 -40.87 9.67 12.79
CA ALA A 288 -39.88 9.93 13.85
C ALA A 288 -39.22 11.33 13.72
N GLY A 289 -38.73 11.90 14.81
CA GLY A 289 -37.83 13.06 14.76
C GLY A 289 -36.43 12.62 14.38
N LEU A 290 -35.84 13.22 13.34
CA LEU A 290 -34.50 12.86 12.87
C LEU A 290 -33.48 13.87 13.37
N LEU A 291 -32.38 13.38 13.95
CA LEU A 291 -31.24 14.19 14.37
C LEU A 291 -30.05 13.82 13.48
N ASN A 292 -29.55 14.79 12.72
CA ASN A 292 -28.41 14.61 11.81
C ASN A 292 -27.11 14.89 12.57
N GLY A 293 -26.40 13.83 12.97
CA GLY A 293 -25.04 13.94 13.46
C GLY A 293 -24.08 13.66 12.32
N LYS A 294 -23.54 14.71 11.70
CA LYS A 294 -22.51 14.55 10.67
C LYS A 294 -21.18 14.20 11.35
N VAL A 295 -20.98 12.90 11.59
CA VAL A 295 -19.75 12.34 12.18
C VAL A 295 -18.78 11.83 11.12
N LEU A 296 -19.24 11.75 9.88
CA LEU A 296 -18.50 11.42 8.67
C LEU A 296 -18.54 12.63 7.71
N ASN A 297 -17.46 12.93 6.99
CA ASN A 297 -17.27 14.19 6.26
C ASN A 297 -17.83 14.16 4.80
N ASP A 298 -17.45 15.11 3.94
CA ASP A 298 -18.04 15.33 2.60
C ASP A 298 -17.81 14.25 1.54
N TYR A 299 -16.86 13.35 1.75
CA TYR A 299 -16.72 12.12 0.96
C TYR A 299 -17.09 10.89 1.83
N GLY A 300 -17.39 11.13 3.11
CA GLY A 300 -17.94 10.22 4.10
C GLY A 300 -17.03 9.66 5.22
N GLN A 301 -15.88 10.27 5.56
CA GLN A 301 -14.95 9.68 6.58
C GLN A 301 -15.09 10.41 7.89
N GLY A 302 -15.02 9.70 9.00
CA GLY A 302 -15.11 10.34 10.30
C GLY A 302 -13.77 10.83 10.86
N GLU A 303 -13.86 11.01 12.16
CA GLU A 303 -12.85 10.62 13.12
C GLU A 303 -13.57 9.72 14.15
N THR A 304 -12.90 8.74 14.75
CA THR A 304 -13.42 8.00 15.91
C THR A 304 -13.79 8.97 17.04
N SER A 305 -13.20 10.17 17.05
CA SER A 305 -13.55 11.31 17.87
C SER A 305 -14.92 11.91 17.51
N TRP A 306 -15.14 12.27 16.25
CA TRP A 306 -16.38 12.85 15.74
C TRP A 306 -17.52 11.86 15.93
N ILE A 307 -17.23 10.57 15.73
CA ILE A 307 -18.11 9.44 16.03
C ILE A 307 -18.47 9.40 17.52
N ILE A 308 -17.50 9.36 18.44
CA ILE A 308 -17.77 9.28 19.89
C ILE A 308 -18.42 10.55 20.45
N ALA A 309 -18.02 11.72 19.98
CA ALA A 309 -18.68 12.99 20.30
C ALA A 309 -20.10 13.06 19.71
N GLY A 310 -20.34 12.42 18.57
CA GLY A 310 -21.66 12.22 17.97
C GLY A 310 -22.53 11.25 18.78
N MET A 311 -21.95 10.14 19.28
CA MET A 311 -22.61 9.22 20.21
C MET A 311 -23.05 9.94 21.49
N GLN A 312 -22.12 10.70 22.11
CA GLN A 312 -22.41 11.49 23.30
C GLN A 312 -23.47 12.55 23.02
N TRP A 313 -23.34 13.33 21.94
CA TRP A 313 -24.35 14.32 21.58
C TRP A 313 -25.72 13.70 21.25
N ALA A 314 -25.78 12.53 20.63
CA ALA A 314 -27.04 11.84 20.38
C ALA A 314 -27.74 11.47 21.70
N VAL A 315 -26.98 11.00 22.69
CA VAL A 315 -27.47 10.81 24.08
C VAL A 315 -27.90 12.14 24.69
N ASP A 316 -27.10 13.21 24.58
CA ASP A 316 -27.39 14.54 25.15
C ASP A 316 -28.64 15.21 24.52
N GLN A 317 -28.90 14.97 23.24
CA GLN A 317 -30.13 15.38 22.57
C GLN A 317 -31.33 14.52 22.98
N GLY A 318 -31.13 13.46 23.76
CA GLY A 318 -32.15 12.52 24.17
C GLY A 318 -32.70 11.72 23.00
N ALA A 319 -31.83 11.14 22.16
CA ALA A 319 -32.23 10.17 21.15
C ALA A 319 -32.68 8.85 21.80
N ASP A 320 -33.79 8.28 21.33
CA ASP A 320 -34.22 6.93 21.70
C ASP A 320 -33.36 5.86 21.00
N VAL A 321 -32.85 6.19 19.80
CA VAL A 321 -32.10 5.30 18.92
C VAL A 321 -30.95 6.07 18.27
N VAL A 322 -29.78 5.44 18.17
CA VAL A 322 -28.62 5.94 17.43
C VAL A 322 -28.29 4.96 16.31
N SER A 323 -28.50 5.37 15.06
CA SER A 323 -28.16 4.60 13.86
C SER A 323 -26.72 4.90 13.44
N MET A 324 -25.88 3.86 13.37
CA MET A 324 -24.44 3.98 13.10
C MET A 324 -24.03 3.06 11.96
N SER A 325 -24.09 3.59 10.75
CA SER A 325 -23.90 2.83 9.50
C SER A 325 -22.42 2.68 9.12
N LEU A 326 -21.54 2.56 10.12
CA LEU A 326 -20.09 2.73 10.07
C LEU A 326 -19.36 1.68 10.91
N GLY A 327 -18.04 1.55 10.73
CA GLY A 327 -17.18 0.69 11.53
C GLY A 327 -15.75 0.57 10.98
N ASN A 328 -14.80 0.16 11.82
CA ASN A 328 -13.41 -0.05 11.43
C ASN A 328 -13.23 -1.48 10.85
N PRO A 329 -12.76 -1.65 9.59
CA PRO A 329 -12.58 -2.97 8.97
C PRO A 329 -11.44 -3.80 9.57
N ALA A 330 -10.54 -3.20 10.36
CA ALA A 330 -9.44 -3.91 11.02
C ALA A 330 -9.94 -4.96 12.02
N ARG A 331 -9.21 -6.08 12.13
CA ARG A 331 -9.60 -7.22 12.98
C ARG A 331 -9.28 -7.00 14.46
N THR A 332 -10.10 -6.20 15.11
CA THR A 332 -10.05 -5.89 16.55
C THR A 332 -10.55 -7.04 17.44
N ASP A 333 -10.06 -7.09 18.68
CA ASP A 333 -10.57 -7.94 19.77
C ASP A 333 -11.68 -7.25 20.62
N CYS A 334 -12.14 -6.08 20.15
CA CYS A 334 -13.07 -5.16 20.81
C CYS A 334 -12.50 -4.38 22.01
N THR A 335 -11.18 -4.32 22.17
CA THR A 335 -10.53 -3.46 23.18
C THR A 335 -10.23 -2.03 22.69
N ASP A 336 -10.58 -1.70 21.44
CA ASP A 336 -10.39 -0.35 20.90
C ASP A 336 -11.34 0.71 21.53
N PRO A 337 -10.95 2.00 21.57
CA PRO A 337 -11.74 3.06 22.21
C PRO A 337 -13.10 3.30 21.58
N MET A 338 -13.31 2.97 20.30
CA MET A 338 -14.63 3.09 19.69
C MET A 338 -15.57 2.02 20.25
N ALA A 339 -15.13 0.76 20.34
CA ALA A 339 -15.87 -0.30 21.01
C ALA A 339 -16.09 0.01 22.51
N GLN A 340 -15.05 0.46 23.23
CA GLN A 340 -15.14 0.80 24.66
C GLN A 340 -16.10 1.97 24.94
N ALA A 341 -16.04 3.05 24.16
CA ALA A 341 -16.92 4.20 24.31
C ALA A 341 -18.38 3.83 24.02
N THR A 342 -18.61 3.06 22.96
CA THR A 342 -19.97 2.65 22.59
C THR A 342 -20.56 1.68 23.61
N GLU A 343 -19.74 0.79 24.17
CA GLU A 343 -20.14 -0.07 25.29
C GLU A 343 -20.53 0.76 26.50
N GLU A 344 -19.70 1.70 26.94
CA GLU A 344 -19.99 2.52 28.12
C GLU A 344 -21.21 3.43 27.93
N LEU A 345 -21.36 4.05 26.76
CA LEU A 345 -22.53 4.87 26.42
C LEU A 345 -23.81 4.02 26.33
N ALA A 346 -23.78 2.84 25.70
CA ALA A 346 -24.93 1.93 25.63
C ALA A 346 -25.28 1.31 27.00
N ARG A 347 -24.29 1.13 27.88
CA ARG A 347 -24.45 0.60 29.25
C ARG A 347 -25.05 1.64 30.20
N THR A 348 -24.66 2.90 30.07
CA THR A 348 -25.11 4.02 30.93
C THR A 348 -26.41 4.68 30.45
N SER A 349 -26.62 4.77 29.14
CA SER A 349 -27.77 5.46 28.54
C SER A 349 -28.98 4.53 28.39
N GLU A 350 -29.63 4.17 29.50
CA GLU A 350 -30.64 3.09 29.53
C GLU A 350 -31.83 3.25 28.56
N ASN A 351 -32.08 4.46 28.05
CA ASN A 351 -33.16 4.76 27.09
C ASN A 351 -32.69 4.87 25.63
N THR A 352 -31.38 4.84 25.35
CA THR A 352 -30.81 5.10 24.02
C THR A 352 -30.21 3.83 23.43
N LEU A 353 -30.82 3.30 22.36
CA LEU A 353 -30.33 2.09 21.69
C LEU A 353 -29.36 2.42 20.54
N PHE A 354 -28.10 2.05 20.70
CA PHE A 354 -27.13 2.04 19.60
C PHE A 354 -27.38 0.86 18.66
N VAL A 355 -27.57 1.14 17.38
CA VAL A 355 -27.84 0.18 16.29
C VAL A 355 -26.75 0.37 15.24
N ILE A 356 -25.94 -0.67 15.00
CA ILE A 356 -24.62 -0.53 14.34
C ILE A 356 -24.43 -1.58 13.26
N ALA A 357 -23.76 -1.21 12.17
CA ALA A 357 -23.35 -2.13 11.11
C ALA A 357 -22.41 -3.24 11.64
N ALA A 358 -22.57 -4.46 11.14
CA ALA A 358 -21.67 -5.58 11.46
C ALA A 358 -20.29 -5.48 10.77
N GLY A 359 -20.20 -4.73 9.67
CA GLY A 359 -19.04 -4.66 8.79
C GLY A 359 -19.30 -5.33 7.43
N ASN A 360 -18.43 -5.04 6.46
CA ASN A 360 -18.54 -5.53 5.09
C ASN A 360 -17.30 -6.38 4.68
N THR A 361 -16.73 -7.13 5.62
CA THR A 361 -15.50 -7.95 5.47
C THR A 361 -15.75 -9.47 5.54
N GLY A 362 -16.99 -9.91 5.32
CA GLY A 362 -17.32 -11.32 5.06
C GLY A 362 -16.72 -11.83 3.73
N PRO A 363 -16.77 -13.15 3.46
CA PRO A 363 -17.58 -14.18 4.14
C PRO A 363 -16.82 -14.99 5.22
N GLY A 364 -15.65 -14.54 5.68
CA GLY A 364 -14.90 -15.22 6.73
C GLY A 364 -15.54 -15.07 8.13
N ASN A 365 -15.39 -16.09 8.99
CA ASN A 365 -15.76 -16.01 10.40
C ASN A 365 -14.83 -15.05 11.17
N ASN A 366 -15.31 -14.51 12.29
CA ASN A 366 -14.53 -13.58 13.13
C ASN A 366 -14.06 -12.34 12.35
N THR A 367 -15.02 -11.67 11.69
CA THR A 367 -14.84 -10.48 10.84
C THR A 367 -15.73 -9.29 11.24
N VAL A 368 -16.48 -9.38 12.35
CA VAL A 368 -17.32 -8.27 12.84
C VAL A 368 -16.47 -7.08 13.31
N SER A 369 -16.73 -5.91 12.75
CA SER A 369 -16.00 -4.66 13.03
C SER A 369 -16.39 -3.99 14.35
N SER A 370 -15.47 -3.22 14.95
CA SER A 370 -15.82 -2.19 15.95
C SER A 370 -16.57 -1.03 15.26
N PRO A 371 -17.56 -0.37 15.91
CA PRO A 371 -18.06 -0.63 17.27
C PRO A 371 -19.12 -1.74 17.33
N GLY A 372 -19.54 -2.30 16.19
CA GLY A 372 -20.52 -3.40 16.12
C GLY A 372 -20.11 -4.65 16.91
N CYS A 373 -18.85 -4.84 17.25
CA CYS A 373 -18.41 -5.97 18.06
C CYS A 373 -18.65 -5.80 19.59
N ALA A 374 -19.00 -4.59 20.07
CA ALA A 374 -19.27 -4.29 21.48
C ALA A 374 -20.53 -5.04 22.02
N PRO A 375 -20.52 -5.63 23.23
CA PRO A 375 -21.63 -6.45 23.75
C PRO A 375 -23.01 -5.77 23.84
N SER A 376 -23.09 -4.52 24.32
CA SER A 376 -24.36 -3.86 24.64
C SER A 376 -25.11 -3.34 23.41
N VAL A 377 -24.42 -2.95 22.35
CA VAL A 377 -25.00 -2.39 21.10
C VAL A 377 -25.77 -3.45 20.30
N LEU A 378 -26.74 -3.05 19.45
CA LEU A 378 -27.44 -3.97 18.53
C LEU A 378 -26.75 -3.98 17.16
N THR A 379 -26.18 -5.12 16.79
CA THR A 379 -25.33 -5.24 15.59
C THR A 379 -26.06 -5.92 14.44
N VAL A 380 -25.95 -5.33 13.25
CA VAL A 380 -26.82 -5.63 12.10
C VAL A 380 -26.01 -6.16 10.89
N GLY A 381 -26.26 -7.42 10.54
CA GLY A 381 -25.80 -8.02 9.28
C GLY A 381 -26.73 -7.73 8.10
N ALA A 382 -26.28 -8.05 6.89
CA ALA A 382 -27.01 -7.78 5.65
C ALA A 382 -27.52 -9.07 4.98
N VAL A 383 -28.80 -9.08 4.60
CA VAL A 383 -29.37 -10.04 3.62
C VAL A 383 -29.71 -9.32 2.30
N ASP A 384 -29.88 -10.09 1.23
CA ASP A 384 -30.47 -9.62 -0.03
C ASP A 384 -32.01 -9.72 -0.03
N ARG A 385 -32.61 -9.43 -1.19
CA ARG A 385 -34.07 -9.46 -1.41
C ARG A 385 -34.69 -10.87 -1.30
N ASP A 386 -33.87 -11.91 -1.45
CA ASP A 386 -34.25 -13.32 -1.47
C ASP A 386 -33.87 -14.00 -0.12
N ASP A 387 -33.75 -13.17 0.93
CA ASP A 387 -33.37 -13.48 2.32
C ASP A 387 -32.02 -14.20 2.50
N SER A 388 -31.14 -14.16 1.50
CA SER A 388 -29.81 -14.78 1.58
C SER A 388 -28.80 -13.83 2.18
N THR A 389 -27.93 -14.32 3.08
CA THR A 389 -26.83 -13.53 3.67
C THR A 389 -25.94 -12.95 2.58
N ALA A 390 -25.71 -11.64 2.61
CA ALA A 390 -24.80 -10.98 1.69
C ALA A 390 -23.38 -11.53 1.83
N SER A 391 -22.71 -11.84 0.72
CA SER A 391 -21.33 -12.39 0.74
C SER A 391 -20.35 -11.50 1.50
N PHE A 392 -20.50 -10.18 1.39
CA PHE A 392 -19.71 -9.19 2.11
C PHE A 392 -20.08 -9.05 3.59
N SER A 393 -21.26 -9.50 4.06
CA SER A 393 -21.70 -9.24 5.44
C SER A 393 -20.72 -9.89 6.42
N SER A 394 -20.08 -9.09 7.27
CA SER A 394 -19.19 -9.60 8.31
C SER A 394 -19.91 -10.58 9.23
N ARG A 395 -19.16 -11.61 9.67
CA ARG A 395 -19.70 -12.80 10.33
C ARG A 395 -19.04 -13.05 11.67
N GLY A 396 -19.85 -13.60 12.56
CA GLY A 396 -19.50 -13.89 13.94
C GLY A 396 -18.53 -15.04 14.18
N PRO A 397 -18.18 -15.26 15.45
CA PRO A 397 -18.35 -14.30 16.55
C PRO A 397 -17.45 -13.05 16.38
N ALA A 398 -17.34 -12.19 17.39
CA ALA A 398 -16.30 -11.18 17.43
C ALA A 398 -14.94 -11.83 17.69
N TYR A 399 -13.91 -11.42 16.95
CA TYR A 399 -12.56 -11.92 17.13
C TYR A 399 -12.03 -11.68 18.56
N GLY A 400 -11.16 -12.57 19.05
CA GLY A 400 -10.54 -12.49 20.38
C GLY A 400 -11.48 -12.78 21.56
N SER A 401 -12.58 -12.04 21.66
CA SER A 401 -13.58 -12.18 22.72
C SER A 401 -14.56 -13.35 22.51
N HIS A 402 -14.71 -13.83 21.26
CA HIS A 402 -15.69 -14.83 20.84
C HIS A 402 -17.16 -14.42 21.13
N THR A 403 -17.42 -13.12 21.28
CA THR A 403 -18.75 -12.56 21.54
C THR A 403 -19.66 -12.74 20.31
N LEU A 404 -20.75 -13.51 20.41
CA LEU A 404 -21.71 -13.66 19.32
C LEU A 404 -22.22 -12.31 18.80
N LYS A 405 -21.98 -12.07 17.50
CA LYS A 405 -22.46 -10.97 16.65
C LYS A 405 -22.58 -11.48 15.20
N PRO A 406 -23.30 -10.81 14.28
CA PRO A 406 -24.36 -9.83 14.56
C PRO A 406 -25.51 -10.46 15.36
N GLU A 407 -26.37 -9.65 15.97
CA GLU A 407 -27.54 -10.17 16.69
C GLU A 407 -28.81 -10.20 15.81
N ILE A 408 -28.83 -9.48 14.70
CA ILE A 408 -29.94 -9.47 13.74
C ILE A 408 -29.43 -9.21 12.32
N THR A 409 -30.23 -9.56 11.31
CA THR A 409 -30.03 -9.12 9.92
C THR A 409 -31.19 -8.28 9.42
N ALA A 410 -30.94 -7.42 8.44
CA ALA A 410 -31.97 -6.71 7.71
C ALA A 410 -31.59 -6.58 6.23
N PRO A 411 -32.51 -6.18 5.33
CA PRO A 411 -32.20 -5.96 3.92
C PRO A 411 -31.06 -4.96 3.80
N GLY A 412 -29.93 -5.45 3.28
CA GLY A 412 -28.68 -4.72 3.16
C GLY A 412 -28.05 -4.84 1.78
N VAL A 413 -28.31 -5.89 0.99
CA VAL A 413 -28.02 -5.82 -0.46
C VAL A 413 -29.17 -5.10 -1.14
N GLY A 414 -28.88 -4.02 -1.86
CA GLY A 414 -29.81 -3.45 -2.82
C GLY A 414 -30.96 -2.64 -2.23
N ILE A 415 -30.68 -1.53 -1.54
CA ILE A 415 -31.69 -0.65 -0.92
C ILE A 415 -31.76 0.68 -1.68
N SER A 416 -32.89 1.37 -1.77
CA SER A 416 -32.94 2.72 -2.37
C SER A 416 -33.67 3.71 -1.49
N ALA A 417 -33.02 4.85 -1.30
CA ALA A 417 -33.50 5.99 -0.54
C ALA A 417 -32.94 7.29 -1.14
N ALA A 418 -33.14 8.42 -0.46
CA ALA A 418 -32.87 9.74 -1.01
C ALA A 418 -31.41 9.93 -1.46
N GLN A 419 -31.23 10.60 -2.59
CA GLN A 419 -29.93 11.07 -3.08
C GLN A 419 -29.72 12.53 -2.68
N ALA A 420 -28.60 12.84 -2.04
CA ALA A 420 -28.21 14.22 -1.77
C ALA A 420 -28.10 15.04 -3.06
N GLY A 421 -28.67 16.25 -3.07
CA GLY A 421 -28.83 17.09 -4.27
C GLY A 421 -29.83 16.55 -5.30
N GLY A 422 -30.25 15.30 -5.19
CA GLY A 422 -31.16 14.62 -6.10
C GLY A 422 -32.57 15.18 -6.03
N ARG A 423 -33.20 15.47 -7.18
CA ARG A 423 -34.58 15.98 -7.25
C ARG A 423 -35.29 15.39 -8.47
N GLY A 424 -36.61 15.26 -8.41
CA GLY A 424 -37.41 14.65 -9.50
C GLY A 424 -36.96 13.21 -9.80
N VAL A 425 -36.70 12.90 -11.08
CA VAL A 425 -36.23 11.57 -11.50
C VAL A 425 -34.88 11.15 -10.90
N TYR A 426 -34.09 12.08 -10.39
CA TYR A 426 -32.81 11.84 -9.72
C TYR A 426 -32.89 11.91 -8.18
N ALA A 427 -34.11 11.92 -7.60
CA ALA A 427 -34.29 12.00 -6.14
C ALA A 427 -33.80 10.77 -5.36
N TYR A 428 -33.54 9.64 -6.03
CA TYR A 428 -33.22 8.40 -5.35
C TYR A 428 -31.96 7.77 -5.92
N ARG A 429 -31.03 7.42 -5.03
CA ARG A 429 -29.91 6.54 -5.35
C ARG A 429 -30.07 5.20 -4.67
N SER A 430 -29.32 4.27 -5.22
CA SER A 430 -29.22 2.88 -4.87
C SER A 430 -28.07 2.66 -3.89
N MET A 431 -28.28 2.10 -2.69
CA MET A 431 -27.24 1.71 -1.71
C MET A 431 -27.40 0.32 -0.98
N SER A 432 -26.35 -0.51 -1.08
CA SER A 432 -26.08 -1.87 -0.55
C SER A 432 -24.95 -1.85 0.49
N GLY A 433 -25.18 -2.36 1.69
CA GLY A 433 -24.17 -2.64 2.72
C GLY A 433 -24.82 -3.04 4.03
N THR A 434 -24.04 -3.50 5.02
CA THR A 434 -24.54 -3.55 6.42
C THR A 434 -24.93 -2.15 6.91
N SER A 435 -24.26 -1.13 6.38
CA SER A 435 -24.63 0.30 6.45
C SER A 435 -26.06 0.63 6.00
N MET A 436 -26.68 -0.17 5.13
CA MET A 436 -28.08 0.02 4.71
C MET A 436 -29.07 -0.97 5.36
N ALA A 437 -28.57 -2.08 5.92
CA ALA A 437 -29.35 -2.91 6.84
C ALA A 437 -29.62 -2.18 8.18
N THR A 438 -28.60 -1.52 8.71
CA THR A 438 -28.62 -0.76 9.99
C THR A 438 -29.80 0.22 10.14
N PRO A 439 -30.06 1.16 9.20
CA PRO A 439 -31.15 2.12 9.33
C PRO A 439 -32.56 1.49 9.31
N HIS A 440 -32.74 0.30 8.72
CA HIS A 440 -34.01 -0.42 8.84
C HIS A 440 -34.28 -0.84 10.29
N VAL A 441 -33.26 -1.38 10.97
CA VAL A 441 -33.33 -1.79 12.38
C VAL A 441 -33.49 -0.56 13.29
N ALA A 442 -32.85 0.56 12.97
CA ALA A 442 -33.01 1.81 13.72
C ALA A 442 -34.42 2.39 13.59
N GLY A 443 -35.01 2.41 12.40
CA GLY A 443 -36.42 2.77 12.21
C GLY A 443 -37.38 1.79 12.90
N ALA A 444 -37.08 0.50 12.90
CA ALA A 444 -37.86 -0.49 13.64
C ALA A 444 -37.81 -0.26 15.16
N ALA A 445 -36.63 0.08 15.70
CA ALA A 445 -36.46 0.44 17.11
C ALA A 445 -37.31 1.67 17.49
N ALA A 446 -37.37 2.68 16.63
CA ALA A 446 -38.24 3.85 16.81
C ALA A 446 -39.73 3.49 16.83
N ILE A 447 -40.18 2.61 15.93
CA ILE A 447 -41.56 2.07 15.91
C ILE A 447 -41.87 1.24 17.18
N VAL A 448 -40.93 0.43 17.66
CA VAL A 448 -41.08 -0.32 18.92
C VAL A 448 -41.16 0.63 20.12
N LYS A 449 -40.34 1.69 20.17
CA LYS A 449 -40.37 2.70 21.24
C LYS A 449 -41.65 3.54 21.23
N GLN A 450 -42.23 3.83 20.06
CA GLN A 450 -43.55 4.47 19.97
C GLN A 450 -44.66 3.56 20.55
N ARG A 451 -44.58 2.24 20.30
CA ARG A 451 -45.52 1.26 20.84
C ARG A 451 -45.32 1.02 22.34
N HIS A 452 -44.07 1.06 22.80
CA HIS A 452 -43.63 0.79 24.17
C HIS A 452 -42.72 1.92 24.69
N PRO A 453 -43.29 3.10 25.04
CA PRO A 453 -42.51 4.24 25.54
C PRO A 453 -41.77 3.92 26.85
N ASP A 454 -42.27 2.95 27.61
CA ASP A 454 -41.73 2.41 28.85
C ASP A 454 -40.52 1.46 28.68
N PHE A 455 -40.24 0.98 27.46
CA PHE A 455 -39.11 0.07 27.24
C PHE A 455 -37.77 0.81 27.25
N SER A 456 -36.82 0.26 28.01
CA SER A 456 -35.39 0.58 27.94
C SER A 456 -34.78 0.12 26.60
N ALA A 457 -33.63 0.69 26.22
CA ALA A 457 -32.85 0.29 25.05
C ALA A 457 -32.61 -1.24 25.00
N ARG A 458 -32.31 -1.84 26.16
CA ARG A 458 -32.10 -3.29 26.30
C ARG A 458 -33.37 -4.11 26.02
N GLN A 459 -34.56 -3.60 26.36
CA GLN A 459 -35.84 -4.24 26.04
C GLN A 459 -36.21 -4.06 24.55
N ILE A 460 -35.89 -2.92 23.94
CA ILE A 460 -36.08 -2.69 22.50
C ILE A 460 -35.19 -3.64 21.69
N LYS A 461 -33.90 -3.73 22.05
CA LYS A 461 -32.94 -4.71 21.50
C LYS A 461 -33.46 -6.15 21.63
N ALA A 462 -33.93 -6.51 22.83
CA ALA A 462 -34.52 -7.83 23.07
C ALA A 462 -35.79 -8.09 22.24
N ALA A 463 -36.68 -7.10 22.08
CA ALA A 463 -37.90 -7.26 21.30
C ALA A 463 -37.60 -7.53 19.82
N LEU A 464 -36.73 -6.71 19.20
CA LEU A 464 -36.32 -6.84 17.80
C LEU A 464 -35.67 -8.19 17.50
N VAL A 465 -34.72 -8.62 18.33
CA VAL A 465 -34.00 -9.89 18.12
C VAL A 465 -34.88 -11.10 18.44
N SER A 466 -35.72 -11.02 19.48
CA SER A 466 -36.65 -12.12 19.83
C SER A 466 -37.65 -12.42 18.72
N SER A 467 -38.15 -11.37 18.05
CA SER A 467 -39.21 -11.46 17.04
C SER A 467 -38.69 -11.66 15.61
N ALA A 468 -37.38 -11.61 15.39
CA ALA A 468 -36.75 -11.78 14.08
C ALA A 468 -37.08 -13.17 13.47
N ASP A 469 -37.22 -13.23 12.14
CA ASP A 469 -37.49 -14.50 11.47
C ASP A 469 -36.22 -15.36 11.39
N ALA A 470 -36.10 -16.26 12.36
CA ALA A 470 -35.09 -17.30 12.43
C ALA A 470 -35.31 -18.45 11.41
N GLY A 471 -36.23 -18.30 10.45
CA GLY A 471 -36.52 -19.24 9.37
C GLY A 471 -35.71 -19.01 8.08
N ILE A 472 -35.02 -17.88 7.94
CA ILE A 472 -34.18 -17.58 6.77
C ILE A 472 -32.95 -18.51 6.67
N PRO A 473 -32.34 -18.67 5.47
CA PRO A 473 -31.06 -19.37 5.32
C PRO A 473 -29.92 -18.71 6.11
N GLY A 474 -28.97 -19.52 6.57
CA GLY A 474 -27.73 -19.07 7.23
C GLY A 474 -27.60 -19.53 8.70
N ASP A 475 -26.35 -19.61 9.16
CA ASP A 475 -26.03 -19.95 10.57
C ASP A 475 -26.12 -18.72 11.49
N VAL A 476 -26.11 -18.96 12.81
CA VAL A 476 -26.22 -17.91 13.83
C VAL A 476 -25.12 -16.83 13.74
N ARG A 477 -23.93 -17.16 13.22
CA ARG A 477 -22.83 -16.22 12.93
C ARG A 477 -23.09 -15.33 11.72
N GLU A 478 -24.02 -15.72 10.85
CA GLU A 478 -24.46 -14.94 9.69
C GLU A 478 -25.71 -14.12 10.01
N THR A 479 -26.71 -14.74 10.62
CA THR A 479 -28.07 -14.19 10.75
C THR A 479 -28.38 -13.61 12.14
N GLY A 480 -27.57 -13.90 13.15
CA GLY A 480 -27.92 -13.66 14.54
C GLY A 480 -29.22 -14.39 14.93
N GLY A 481 -30.19 -13.65 15.48
CA GLY A 481 -31.53 -14.15 15.77
C GLY A 481 -32.39 -14.44 14.54
N GLY A 482 -32.10 -13.83 13.38
CA GLY A 482 -32.87 -13.92 12.14
C GLY A 482 -32.97 -12.58 11.39
N ARG A 483 -33.85 -12.50 10.39
CA ARG A 483 -34.17 -11.24 9.70
C ARG A 483 -35.16 -10.39 10.50
N LEU A 484 -34.96 -9.08 10.50
CA LEU A 484 -35.91 -8.09 11.02
C LEU A 484 -37.35 -8.31 10.50
N ASP A 485 -38.30 -8.28 11.44
CA ASP A 485 -39.74 -8.16 11.20
C ASP A 485 -40.31 -7.10 12.16
N VAL A 486 -40.65 -5.94 11.61
CA VAL A 486 -41.18 -4.78 12.35
C VAL A 486 -42.57 -5.08 12.91
N ARG A 487 -43.39 -5.85 12.17
CA ARG A 487 -44.76 -6.19 12.57
C ARG A 487 -44.77 -7.20 13.72
N ALA A 488 -43.84 -8.15 13.73
CA ALA A 488 -43.65 -9.08 14.84
C ALA A 488 -43.12 -8.33 16.09
N ALA A 489 -42.15 -7.42 15.92
CA ALA A 489 -41.55 -6.68 17.02
C ALA A 489 -42.57 -5.85 17.84
N ILE A 490 -43.48 -5.11 17.18
CA ILE A 490 -44.56 -4.37 17.88
C ILE A 490 -45.63 -5.27 18.51
N GLY A 491 -45.62 -6.57 18.20
CA GLY A 491 -46.49 -7.60 18.77
C GLY A 491 -45.84 -8.44 19.87
N GLN A 492 -44.56 -8.21 20.20
CA GLN A 492 -43.75 -9.15 20.97
C GLN A 492 -44.11 -9.16 22.47
N LYS A 493 -44.78 -10.25 22.90
CA LYS A 493 -45.29 -10.45 24.27
C LYS A 493 -44.28 -11.04 25.26
N VAL A 494 -43.20 -11.62 24.75
CA VAL A 494 -42.14 -12.25 25.56
C VAL A 494 -40.79 -11.90 24.97
N LEU A 495 -39.89 -11.38 25.81
CA LEU A 495 -38.54 -10.99 25.45
C LEU A 495 -37.54 -12.07 25.90
N GLY A 496 -36.71 -12.55 24.98
CA GLY A 496 -35.55 -13.40 25.25
C GLY A 496 -34.26 -12.60 25.47
N ALA A 497 -33.12 -13.28 25.49
CA ALA A 497 -31.81 -12.62 25.38
C ALA A 497 -31.45 -12.39 23.89
N PRO A 498 -30.88 -11.23 23.51
CA PRO A 498 -30.44 -10.98 22.13
C PRO A 498 -29.34 -11.95 21.66
N ALA A 499 -28.43 -12.30 22.57
CA ALA A 499 -27.39 -13.30 22.38
C ALA A 499 -26.99 -13.86 23.76
N LEU A 500 -26.54 -15.12 23.80
CA LEU A 500 -25.98 -15.76 24.99
C LEU A 500 -24.55 -16.22 24.72
N GLN A 501 -23.60 -15.72 25.51
CA GLN A 501 -22.24 -16.26 25.52
C GLN A 501 -22.21 -17.45 26.49
N ALA A 502 -21.84 -18.63 25.99
CA ALA A 502 -21.89 -19.89 26.71
C ALA A 502 -20.52 -20.35 27.28
N GLY A 503 -19.44 -19.63 26.94
CA GLY A 503 -18.12 -19.77 27.55
C GLY A 503 -16.98 -19.92 26.54
N THR A 504 -15.75 -19.82 27.04
CA THR A 504 -14.50 -19.97 26.28
C THR A 504 -13.65 -21.01 26.99
N PHE A 505 -13.40 -22.14 26.33
CA PHE A 505 -12.85 -23.36 26.95
C PHE A 505 -11.52 -23.74 26.31
N ASN A 506 -10.42 -23.43 27.00
CA ASN A 506 -9.05 -23.68 26.53
C ASN A 506 -8.67 -25.17 26.64
N TRP A 507 -7.68 -25.60 25.86
CA TRP A 507 -7.18 -26.97 25.88
C TRP A 507 -6.15 -27.18 27.01
N PRO A 508 -6.21 -28.29 27.78
CA PRO A 508 -7.21 -29.37 27.71
C PRO A 508 -8.49 -29.04 28.49
N GLN A 509 -9.66 -29.36 27.91
CA GLN A 509 -10.93 -29.28 28.62
C GLN A 509 -11.17 -30.56 29.46
N ASP A 510 -11.66 -30.41 30.69
CA ASP A 510 -12.07 -31.53 31.54
C ASP A 510 -13.46 -31.34 32.18
N THR A 511 -13.87 -32.29 33.01
CA THR A 511 -15.19 -32.29 33.64
C THR A 511 -15.49 -31.09 34.55
N SER A 512 -14.48 -30.31 34.94
CA SER A 512 -14.60 -29.08 35.73
C SER A 512 -15.02 -27.86 34.89
N ASP A 513 -14.78 -27.86 33.58
CA ASP A 513 -15.24 -26.81 32.65
C ASP A 513 -16.76 -26.85 32.38
N ARG A 514 -17.46 -27.89 32.86
CA ARG A 514 -18.90 -28.08 32.68
C ARG A 514 -19.71 -27.01 33.39
N THR A 515 -20.22 -26.06 32.62
CA THR A 515 -20.96 -24.90 33.13
C THR A 515 -22.46 -24.94 32.80
N THR A 516 -23.21 -23.93 33.22
CA THR A 516 -24.64 -23.78 32.94
C THR A 516 -25.00 -22.30 32.86
N VAL A 517 -25.61 -21.89 31.76
CA VAL A 517 -25.99 -20.50 31.47
C VAL A 517 -27.51 -20.34 31.57
N ALA A 518 -27.94 -19.19 32.09
CA ALA A 518 -29.35 -18.83 32.19
C ALA A 518 -29.90 -18.34 30.85
N VAL A 519 -31.01 -18.93 30.40
CA VAL A 519 -31.80 -18.45 29.25
C VAL A 519 -33.00 -17.67 29.79
N PRO A 520 -32.98 -16.32 29.81
CA PRO A 520 -34.05 -15.53 30.39
C PRO A 520 -35.23 -15.35 29.42
N TYR A 521 -36.44 -15.38 29.97
CA TYR A 521 -37.68 -14.98 29.31
C TYR A 521 -38.44 -14.00 30.19
N THR A 522 -38.79 -12.83 29.64
CA THR A 522 -39.56 -11.78 30.33
C THR A 522 -40.90 -11.58 29.64
N ASN A 523 -42.00 -11.80 30.35
CA ASN A 523 -43.37 -11.67 29.82
C ASN A 523 -43.91 -10.26 30.09
N THR A 524 -44.30 -9.55 29.02
CA THR A 524 -44.75 -8.15 29.05
C THR A 524 -46.29 -8.01 29.14
N THR A 525 -47.01 -9.10 29.38
CA THR A 525 -48.49 -9.13 29.36
C THR A 525 -49.14 -9.28 30.74
N ASP A 526 -50.46 -9.09 30.79
CA ASP A 526 -51.34 -9.22 31.96
C ASP A 526 -51.58 -10.68 32.40
N ARG A 527 -51.06 -11.68 31.66
CA ARG A 527 -51.37 -13.11 31.83
C ARG A 527 -50.11 -13.96 31.81
N ALA A 528 -50.14 -15.10 32.48
CA ALA A 528 -49.06 -16.08 32.37
C ALA A 528 -49.01 -16.71 30.96
N VAL A 529 -47.80 -16.97 30.45
CA VAL A 529 -47.55 -17.63 29.16
C VAL A 529 -46.76 -18.91 29.40
N GLU A 530 -47.24 -20.05 28.92
CA GLU A 530 -46.43 -21.27 28.85
C GLU A 530 -45.69 -21.33 27.50
N LEU A 531 -44.36 -21.40 27.56
CA LEU A 531 -43.46 -21.51 26.40
C LEU A 531 -42.97 -22.95 26.25
N LYS A 532 -43.06 -23.51 25.04
CA LYS A 532 -42.40 -24.77 24.65
C LYS A 532 -41.00 -24.46 24.12
N LEU A 533 -39.99 -25.19 24.58
CA LEU A 533 -38.56 -24.88 24.40
C LEU A 533 -37.80 -25.98 23.65
N SER A 534 -36.93 -25.59 22.73
CA SER A 534 -36.00 -26.50 22.04
C SER A 534 -34.64 -25.86 21.76
N VAL A 535 -33.57 -26.67 21.79
CA VAL A 535 -32.26 -26.31 21.20
C VAL A 535 -32.29 -26.74 19.73
N SER A 536 -31.78 -25.91 18.83
CA SER A 536 -31.80 -26.14 17.38
C SER A 536 -30.60 -25.52 16.67
N ALA A 537 -30.32 -25.99 15.45
CA ALA A 537 -29.28 -25.47 14.55
C ALA A 537 -27.90 -25.32 15.22
N VAL A 538 -27.46 -26.32 15.99
CA VAL A 538 -26.12 -26.30 16.61
C VAL A 538 -25.06 -26.64 15.56
N THR A 539 -24.10 -25.75 15.35
CA THR A 539 -23.07 -25.84 14.31
C THR A 539 -21.67 -25.58 14.88
N GLY A 540 -20.68 -26.28 14.36
CA GLY A 540 -19.27 -26.10 14.74
C GLY A 540 -18.59 -24.98 13.95
N ASN A 541 -17.28 -24.81 14.15
CA ASN A 541 -16.54 -23.74 13.51
C ASN A 541 -16.61 -23.79 11.96
N ASP A 542 -16.56 -24.98 11.38
CA ASP A 542 -16.79 -25.27 9.94
C ASP A 542 -18.24 -25.08 9.45
N GLY A 543 -19.20 -24.79 10.34
CA GLY A 543 -20.63 -24.73 10.02
C GLY A 543 -21.33 -26.10 9.94
N SER A 544 -20.62 -27.21 10.16
CA SER A 544 -21.22 -28.54 10.17
C SER A 544 -22.08 -28.77 11.43
N THR A 545 -23.15 -29.57 11.30
CA THR A 545 -24.09 -29.79 12.41
C THR A 545 -23.47 -30.63 13.53
N VAL A 546 -23.31 -30.03 14.71
CA VAL A 546 -22.83 -30.73 15.91
C VAL A 546 -23.95 -31.62 16.47
N ARG A 547 -23.65 -32.91 16.63
CA ARG A 547 -24.59 -33.93 17.13
C ARG A 547 -24.31 -34.39 18.56
N SER A 548 -23.26 -33.88 19.19
CA SER A 548 -22.90 -34.19 20.57
C SER A 548 -23.75 -33.38 21.56
N SER A 549 -23.73 -33.77 22.85
CA SER A 549 -24.55 -33.14 23.90
C SER A 549 -23.96 -31.83 24.46
N ILE A 550 -23.22 -31.08 23.63
CA ILE A 550 -22.46 -29.88 24.03
C ILE A 550 -23.33 -28.77 24.64
N ALA A 551 -24.61 -28.66 24.23
CA ALA A 551 -25.59 -27.73 24.78
C ALA A 551 -26.95 -28.42 25.02
N ARG A 552 -27.50 -28.33 26.24
CA ARG A 552 -28.77 -28.99 26.60
C ARG A 552 -29.59 -28.23 27.65
N LEU A 553 -30.85 -27.91 27.32
CA LEU A 553 -31.81 -27.35 28.27
C LEU A 553 -32.17 -28.33 29.39
N ALA A 554 -32.36 -27.80 30.61
CA ALA A 554 -32.85 -28.54 31.77
C ALA A 554 -34.37 -28.81 31.73
N ALA A 555 -35.15 -28.00 30.99
CA ALA A 555 -36.61 -28.12 30.85
C ALA A 555 -37.05 -28.02 29.37
N ARG A 556 -38.23 -28.56 29.05
CA ARG A 556 -38.85 -28.52 27.70
C ARG A 556 -40.04 -27.57 27.60
N SER A 557 -40.59 -27.11 28.71
CA SER A 557 -41.46 -25.94 28.76
C SER A 557 -41.19 -25.12 30.02
N VAL A 558 -41.63 -23.86 30.01
CA VAL A 558 -41.57 -22.95 31.16
C VAL A 558 -42.79 -22.05 31.17
N THR A 559 -43.41 -21.85 32.34
CA THR A 559 -44.47 -20.85 32.52
C THR A 559 -43.86 -19.56 33.02
N VAL A 560 -44.02 -18.48 32.26
CA VAL A 560 -43.56 -17.13 32.62
C VAL A 560 -44.78 -16.34 33.11
N PRO A 561 -44.88 -15.99 34.42
CA PRO A 561 -46.02 -15.24 34.96
C PRO A 561 -46.18 -13.85 34.31
N ALA A 562 -47.36 -13.25 34.49
CA ALA A 562 -47.64 -11.88 34.05
C ALA A 562 -46.61 -10.90 34.62
N GLY A 563 -46.06 -10.03 33.76
CA GLY A 563 -45.04 -9.03 34.14
C GLY A 563 -43.71 -9.58 34.68
N ALA A 564 -43.48 -10.90 34.65
CA ALA A 564 -42.35 -11.54 35.33
C ALA A 564 -41.22 -11.98 34.38
N ARG A 565 -40.03 -12.14 34.93
CA ARG A 565 -38.87 -12.81 34.30
C ARG A 565 -38.67 -14.19 34.93
N VAL A 566 -38.43 -15.20 34.09
CA VAL A 566 -38.06 -16.56 34.50
C VAL A 566 -36.85 -17.00 33.67
N GLU A 567 -35.96 -17.79 34.27
CA GLU A 567 -34.71 -18.21 33.64
C GLU A 567 -34.62 -19.74 33.54
N VAL A 568 -34.26 -20.24 32.36
CA VAL A 568 -34.18 -21.66 32.07
C VAL A 568 -32.71 -22.08 31.94
N PRO A 569 -32.22 -23.08 32.72
CA PRO A 569 -30.83 -23.49 32.63
C PRO A 569 -30.50 -24.21 31.31
N LEU A 570 -29.52 -23.69 30.57
CA LEU A 570 -28.85 -24.33 29.45
C LEU A 570 -27.51 -24.88 29.92
N ARG A 571 -27.38 -26.20 30.03
CA ARG A 571 -26.13 -26.87 30.43
C ARG A 571 -25.17 -26.93 29.26
N ILE A 572 -23.90 -26.66 29.52
CA ILE A 572 -22.81 -26.67 28.55
C ILE A 572 -21.80 -27.75 28.94
N ASP A 573 -21.38 -28.57 27.98
CA ASP A 573 -20.41 -29.64 28.19
C ASP A 573 -19.28 -29.56 27.14
N PRO A 574 -18.20 -28.80 27.41
CA PRO A 574 -17.10 -28.65 26.46
C PRO A 574 -16.25 -29.92 26.31
N THR A 575 -16.45 -30.94 27.16
CA THR A 575 -15.86 -32.29 26.98
C THR A 575 -16.64 -33.16 25.99
N ALA A 576 -17.80 -32.68 25.49
CA ALA A 576 -18.58 -33.41 24.51
C ALA A 576 -17.83 -33.45 23.16
N ARG A 577 -17.46 -34.65 22.70
CA ARG A 577 -16.70 -34.86 21.46
C ARG A 577 -17.25 -34.03 20.30
N LEU A 578 -16.34 -33.27 19.68
CA LEU A 578 -16.51 -32.62 18.38
C LEU A 578 -15.65 -33.37 17.34
N ASP A 579 -15.97 -33.23 16.06
CA ASP A 579 -15.07 -33.65 14.97
C ASP A 579 -14.05 -32.54 14.67
N ARG A 580 -12.90 -32.87 14.04
CA ARG A 580 -11.70 -31.98 13.98
C ARG A 580 -12.00 -30.54 13.51
N ALA A 581 -12.87 -30.38 12.52
CA ALA A 581 -13.22 -29.08 11.93
C ALA A 581 -14.29 -28.29 12.72
N GLN A 582 -14.94 -28.91 13.71
CA GLN A 582 -15.97 -28.26 14.54
C GLN A 582 -15.38 -27.47 15.72
N TYR A 583 -14.14 -27.74 16.12
CA TYR A 583 -13.41 -27.00 17.16
C TYR A 583 -13.16 -25.54 16.75
N GLY A 584 -13.18 -24.64 17.74
CA GLY A 584 -13.32 -23.20 17.55
C GLY A 584 -14.71 -22.73 17.99
N ASP A 585 -15.34 -21.86 17.21
CA ASP A 585 -16.64 -21.28 17.53
C ASP A 585 -17.81 -22.23 17.25
N VAL A 586 -18.46 -22.71 18.31
CA VAL A 586 -19.69 -23.51 18.24
C VAL A 586 -20.89 -22.62 18.54
N THR A 587 -21.87 -22.57 17.64
CA THR A 587 -23.06 -21.71 17.79
C THR A 587 -24.37 -22.50 17.69
N GLY A 588 -25.48 -21.89 18.08
CA GLY A 588 -26.82 -22.46 17.93
C GLY A 588 -27.92 -21.53 18.42
N ARG A 589 -29.18 -21.99 18.42
CA ARG A 589 -30.31 -21.17 18.92
C ARG A 589 -31.30 -21.96 19.76
N VAL A 590 -31.73 -21.36 20.88
CA VAL A 590 -32.87 -21.80 21.68
C VAL A 590 -34.13 -21.15 21.13
N LEU A 591 -35.11 -21.96 20.73
CA LEU A 591 -36.42 -21.50 20.28
C LEU A 591 -37.44 -21.66 21.41
N ALA A 592 -38.21 -20.62 21.67
CA ALA A 592 -39.38 -20.69 22.56
C ALA A 592 -40.67 -20.35 21.78
N THR A 593 -41.75 -21.10 22.02
CA THR A 593 -43.00 -20.98 21.24
C THR A 593 -44.25 -21.11 22.12
N ALA A 594 -45.27 -20.30 21.82
CA ALA A 594 -46.63 -20.38 22.34
C ALA A 594 -47.63 -19.80 21.30
N ASP A 595 -48.92 -19.79 21.59
CA ASP A 595 -49.94 -19.34 20.64
C ASP A 595 -49.78 -17.85 20.27
N GLY A 596 -49.33 -17.61 19.03
CA GLY A 596 -48.99 -16.27 18.54
C GLY A 596 -47.76 -15.65 19.21
N ILE A 597 -46.81 -16.46 19.70
CA ILE A 597 -45.54 -16.04 20.30
C ILE A 597 -44.41 -16.94 19.81
N ARG A 598 -43.35 -16.35 19.26
CA ARG A 598 -42.07 -17.00 18.95
C ARG A 598 -40.95 -16.16 19.57
N VAL A 599 -39.91 -16.81 20.08
CA VAL A 599 -38.68 -16.17 20.55
C VAL A 599 -37.49 -16.96 19.99
N SER A 600 -36.58 -16.26 19.31
CA SER A 600 -35.26 -16.77 18.92
C SER A 600 -34.21 -16.26 19.90
N THR A 601 -33.56 -17.14 20.66
CA THR A 601 -32.44 -16.80 21.56
C THR A 601 -31.17 -17.49 21.07
N PRO A 602 -30.30 -16.83 20.29
CA PRO A 602 -29.08 -17.43 19.76
C PRO A 602 -27.96 -17.47 20.82
N PHE A 603 -27.02 -18.40 20.67
CA PHE A 603 -25.88 -18.59 21.57
C PHE A 603 -24.59 -18.98 20.83
N ALA A 604 -23.44 -18.69 21.45
CA ALA A 604 -22.12 -19.14 21.00
C ALA A 604 -21.22 -19.54 22.19
N LEU A 605 -20.29 -20.45 21.95
CA LEU A 605 -19.15 -20.78 22.83
C LEU A 605 -17.91 -21.07 21.98
N TYR A 606 -16.74 -20.90 22.56
CA TYR A 606 -15.47 -21.28 21.95
C TYR A 606 -14.88 -22.51 22.64
N VAL A 607 -14.50 -23.53 21.87
CA VAL A 607 -13.80 -24.73 22.37
C VAL A 607 -12.48 -24.88 21.62
N GLN A 608 -11.36 -24.65 22.32
CA GLN A 608 -10.03 -24.69 21.73
C GLN A 608 -9.66 -26.13 21.27
N PRO A 609 -9.09 -26.31 20.06
CA PRO A 609 -8.55 -27.60 19.65
C PRO A 609 -7.28 -27.99 20.43
N GLU A 610 -6.89 -29.27 20.31
CA GLU A 610 -5.66 -29.81 20.89
C GLU A 610 -4.40 -29.05 20.43
N THR A 611 -3.52 -28.73 21.38
CA THR A 611 -2.26 -28.01 21.14
C THR A 611 -1.08 -28.60 21.90
N VAL A 612 0.11 -28.46 21.29
CA VAL A 612 1.44 -28.87 21.78
C VAL A 612 2.42 -27.70 21.71
N THR A 613 3.55 -27.80 22.40
CA THR A 613 4.56 -26.74 22.48
C THR A 613 5.68 -26.97 21.47
N LEU A 614 5.92 -26.02 20.56
CA LEU A 614 7.15 -25.98 19.76
C LEU A 614 8.09 -24.91 20.32
N ARG A 615 9.34 -25.29 20.60
CA ARG A 615 10.41 -24.36 20.97
C ARG A 615 11.44 -24.24 19.85
N LEU A 616 11.60 -23.05 19.29
CA LEU A 616 12.61 -22.74 18.27
C LEU A 616 13.82 -22.07 18.92
N LYS A 617 15.02 -22.50 18.56
CA LYS A 617 16.28 -21.86 18.95
C LYS A 617 17.05 -21.41 17.72
N LEU A 618 17.12 -20.10 17.48
CA LEU A 618 17.94 -19.52 16.42
C LEU A 618 19.32 -19.15 17.00
N ILE A 619 20.40 -19.63 16.38
CA ILE A 619 21.77 -19.44 16.84
C ILE A 619 22.59 -18.84 15.69
N ASP A 620 23.31 -17.75 15.96
CA ASP A 620 24.16 -17.04 15.00
C ASP A 620 25.49 -17.79 14.71
N ARG A 621 26.33 -17.26 13.81
CA ARG A 621 27.63 -17.89 13.50
C ARG A 621 28.70 -17.68 14.57
N LEU A 622 28.47 -16.85 15.59
CA LEU A 622 29.30 -16.76 16.81
C LEU A 622 28.90 -17.79 17.87
N GLY A 623 27.71 -18.40 17.76
CA GLY A 623 27.13 -19.31 18.75
C GLY A 623 26.29 -18.63 19.83
N LYS A 624 25.97 -17.34 19.65
CA LYS A 624 25.02 -16.56 20.47
C LYS A 624 23.59 -16.83 19.97
N PRO A 625 22.54 -16.56 20.77
CA PRO A 625 21.18 -16.41 20.25
C PRO A 625 21.16 -15.41 19.09
N ALA A 626 20.40 -15.68 18.03
CA ALA A 626 20.33 -14.79 16.89
C ALA A 626 19.62 -13.47 17.24
N ASP A 627 20.07 -12.37 16.66
CA ASP A 627 19.63 -11.01 17.02
C ASP A 627 19.57 -10.09 15.79
N GLY A 628 19.09 -8.86 15.97
CA GLY A 628 18.91 -7.86 14.92
C GLY A 628 17.88 -8.32 13.89
N ALA A 629 18.23 -8.26 12.60
CA ALA A 629 17.35 -8.65 11.48
C ALA A 629 17.09 -10.17 11.38
N SER A 630 17.50 -10.97 12.37
CA SER A 630 17.32 -12.42 12.39
C SER A 630 15.86 -12.80 12.68
N SER A 631 15.26 -13.60 11.80
CA SER A 631 13.84 -13.94 11.82
C SER A 631 13.57 -15.40 11.45
N VAL A 632 12.40 -15.90 11.86
CA VAL A 632 11.85 -17.19 11.43
C VAL A 632 10.37 -17.07 11.08
N ASP A 633 10.00 -17.69 9.96
CA ASP A 633 8.63 -18.02 9.57
C ASP A 633 8.27 -19.41 10.10
N LEU A 634 7.12 -19.54 10.76
CA LEU A 634 6.50 -20.81 11.16
C LEU A 634 5.08 -20.86 10.57
N ILE A 635 4.89 -21.68 9.54
CA ILE A 635 3.61 -21.80 8.81
C ILE A 635 3.10 -23.24 8.85
N GLY A 636 1.87 -23.45 9.31
CA GLY A 636 1.16 -24.72 9.23
C GLY A 636 0.73 -25.01 7.80
N THR A 637 1.20 -26.12 7.24
CA THR A 637 0.87 -26.51 5.86
C THR A 637 -0.49 -27.20 5.73
N ASP A 638 -1.19 -27.49 6.83
CA ASP A 638 -2.51 -28.15 6.83
C ASP A 638 -3.71 -27.19 6.99
N ASP A 639 -3.49 -25.91 7.30
CA ASP A 639 -4.52 -24.86 7.29
C ASP A 639 -4.04 -23.46 6.88
N ALA A 640 -2.79 -23.33 6.40
CA ALA A 640 -2.12 -22.07 6.05
C ALA A 640 -2.01 -21.02 7.18
N SER A 641 -2.27 -21.38 8.44
CA SER A 641 -2.07 -20.48 9.58
C SER A 641 -0.58 -20.39 9.96
N GLY A 642 -0.12 -19.23 10.41
CA GLY A 642 1.28 -19.07 10.78
C GLY A 642 1.69 -17.63 11.07
N GLU A 643 2.95 -17.44 11.42
CA GLU A 643 3.52 -16.15 11.79
C GLU A 643 5.02 -16.06 11.48
N ARG A 644 5.51 -14.84 11.25
CA ARG A 644 6.93 -14.50 11.31
C ARG A 644 7.25 -13.89 12.67
N ARG A 645 8.33 -14.33 13.31
CA ARG A 645 8.90 -13.64 14.49
C ARG A 645 10.37 -13.31 14.28
N PHE A 646 10.77 -12.10 14.68
CA PHE A 646 12.18 -11.77 14.89
C PHE A 646 12.66 -12.41 16.19
N ASN A 647 13.96 -12.73 16.29
CA ASN A 647 14.47 -13.47 17.44
C ASN A 647 14.89 -12.57 18.62
N GLU A 648 15.28 -11.31 18.38
CA GLU A 648 15.55 -10.29 19.43
C GLU A 648 16.47 -10.79 20.57
N GLY A 649 17.47 -11.61 20.23
CA GLY A 649 18.39 -12.21 21.20
C GLY A 649 17.80 -13.31 22.11
N ALA A 650 16.54 -13.73 21.91
CA ALA A 650 15.86 -14.73 22.73
C ALA A 650 16.54 -16.12 22.65
N SER A 651 16.72 -16.78 23.80
CA SER A 651 17.35 -18.11 23.91
C SER A 651 16.50 -19.24 23.32
N ASP A 652 15.19 -19.06 23.33
CA ASP A 652 14.19 -19.92 22.71
C ASP A 652 12.87 -19.15 22.53
N GLN A 653 12.36 -19.13 21.31
CA GLN A 653 11.00 -18.71 21.02
C GLN A 653 10.06 -19.89 21.28
N THR A 654 8.99 -19.67 22.06
CA THR A 654 7.98 -20.69 22.34
C THR A 654 6.68 -20.40 21.60
N TYR A 655 6.10 -21.45 21.02
CA TYR A 655 4.85 -21.44 20.27
C TYR A 655 3.93 -22.53 20.81
N ARG A 656 2.63 -22.26 20.90
CA ARG A 656 1.58 -23.26 21.18
C ARG A 656 0.82 -23.48 19.89
N ILE A 657 1.05 -24.64 19.27
CA ILE A 657 0.57 -24.97 17.92
C ILE A 657 -0.20 -26.28 17.95
N ARG A 658 -0.92 -26.63 16.88
CA ARG A 658 -1.59 -27.93 16.79
C ARG A 658 -0.57 -29.03 16.47
N PRO A 659 -0.87 -30.30 16.78
CA PRO A 659 -0.27 -31.42 16.05
C PRO A 659 -0.54 -31.28 14.54
N GLY A 660 0.50 -31.34 13.71
CA GLY A 660 0.40 -31.10 12.26
C GLY A 660 1.75 -30.97 11.55
N ALA A 661 1.70 -30.65 10.26
CA ALA A 661 2.86 -30.42 9.39
C ALA A 661 3.15 -28.92 9.25
N TYR A 662 4.41 -28.53 9.44
CA TYR A 662 4.87 -27.14 9.47
C TYR A 662 6.04 -26.88 8.52
N PHE A 663 6.02 -25.73 7.85
CA PHE A 663 7.16 -25.14 7.17
C PHE A 663 7.94 -24.23 8.14
N LEU A 664 9.27 -24.29 8.09
CA LEU A 664 10.15 -23.32 8.76
C LEU A 664 11.10 -22.67 7.77
N SER A 665 11.15 -21.34 7.79
CA SER A 665 12.10 -20.53 7.02
C SER A 665 12.82 -19.58 7.94
N GLY A 666 14.16 -19.60 7.98
CA GLY A 666 14.94 -18.71 8.85
C GLY A 666 15.98 -17.91 8.10
N PHE A 667 16.01 -16.59 8.30
CA PHE A 667 17.15 -15.75 7.94
C PHE A 667 17.88 -15.34 9.23
N VAL A 668 19.18 -15.63 9.31
CA VAL A 668 20.03 -15.31 10.47
C VAL A 668 21.19 -14.44 10.03
N THR A 669 21.26 -13.23 10.57
CA THR A 669 22.39 -12.32 10.39
C THR A 669 23.38 -12.48 11.54
N THR A 670 24.69 -12.49 11.25
CA THR A 670 25.74 -12.57 12.30
C THR A 670 26.62 -11.32 12.30
N PRO A 671 26.86 -10.69 13.46
CA PRO A 671 27.75 -9.53 13.58
C PRO A 671 29.25 -9.91 13.61
N GLU A 672 30.10 -8.92 13.34
CA GLU A 672 31.57 -9.06 13.42
C GLU A 672 32.07 -9.08 14.89
N THR A 673 31.97 -10.24 15.54
CA THR A 673 32.45 -10.54 16.92
C THR A 673 31.83 -9.71 18.06
N GLU A 674 32.13 -8.41 18.13
CA GLU A 674 31.73 -7.47 19.18
C GLU A 674 31.45 -6.08 18.56
N GLY A 675 30.44 -6.00 17.69
CA GLY A 675 29.99 -4.76 17.06
C GLY A 675 28.64 -4.90 16.36
N THR A 676 28.07 -3.79 15.89
CA THR A 676 26.76 -3.75 15.21
C THR A 676 26.83 -4.04 13.70
N LEU A 677 28.04 -4.12 13.12
CA LEU A 677 28.21 -4.42 11.70
C LEU A 677 28.03 -5.92 11.43
N LEU A 678 27.25 -6.23 10.39
CA LEU A 678 27.00 -7.59 9.94
C LEU A 678 28.18 -8.12 9.12
N ASP A 679 28.69 -9.29 9.49
CA ASP A 679 29.71 -10.03 8.75
C ASP A 679 29.07 -10.97 7.71
N SER A 680 27.95 -11.61 8.07
CA SER A 680 27.36 -12.67 7.23
C SER A 680 25.85 -12.85 7.36
N LEU A 681 25.24 -13.36 6.29
CA LEU A 681 23.82 -13.70 6.16
C LEU A 681 23.69 -15.22 5.93
N THR A 682 22.77 -15.85 6.65
CA THR A 682 22.54 -17.30 6.61
C THR A 682 21.06 -17.63 6.41
N TYR A 683 20.74 -18.51 5.46
CA TYR A 683 19.40 -19.09 5.31
C TYR A 683 19.31 -20.50 5.94
N LEU A 684 18.21 -20.79 6.64
CA LEU A 684 17.98 -22.04 7.37
C LEU A 684 16.54 -22.54 7.13
N GLY A 685 16.37 -23.46 6.18
CA GLY A 685 15.04 -23.99 5.80
C GLY A 685 14.75 -25.39 6.35
N ARG A 686 13.49 -25.63 6.74
CA ARG A 686 12.85 -26.96 6.82
C ARG A 686 11.60 -26.92 5.93
N PRO A 687 11.66 -27.41 4.69
CA PRO A 687 10.52 -27.38 3.77
C PRO A 687 9.25 -28.07 4.29
N GLN A 688 9.42 -29.04 5.20
CA GLN A 688 8.35 -29.67 5.96
C GLN A 688 8.90 -30.27 7.27
N LEU A 689 8.12 -30.20 8.34
CA LEU A 689 8.41 -30.69 9.69
C LEU A 689 7.11 -31.21 10.33
N GLU A 690 7.09 -32.49 10.70
CA GLU A 690 6.02 -33.06 11.52
C GLU A 690 6.20 -32.66 12.99
N VAL A 691 5.18 -32.07 13.61
CA VAL A 691 5.10 -31.83 15.06
C VAL A 691 3.87 -32.54 15.60
N ARG A 692 4.04 -33.41 16.59
CA ARG A 692 2.95 -34.22 17.19
C ARG A 692 2.88 -34.14 18.71
N ASP A 693 4.02 -33.88 19.34
CA ASP A 693 4.24 -33.77 20.78
C ASP A 693 5.05 -32.49 21.07
N ASP A 694 5.24 -32.16 22.36
CA ASP A 694 6.11 -31.04 22.77
C ASP A 694 7.55 -31.21 22.23
N THR A 695 7.94 -30.31 21.32
CA THR A 695 9.09 -30.47 20.42
C THR A 695 10.06 -29.28 20.54
N THR A 696 11.36 -29.52 20.36
CA THR A 696 12.40 -28.46 20.27
C THR A 696 13.20 -28.58 18.99
N VAL A 697 13.31 -27.49 18.22
CA VAL A 697 14.08 -27.42 16.96
C VAL A 697 15.16 -26.34 17.08
N VAL A 698 16.35 -26.65 16.57
CA VAL A 698 17.51 -25.74 16.60
C VAL A 698 17.93 -25.38 15.17
N LEU A 699 17.88 -24.08 14.88
CA LEU A 699 18.32 -23.45 13.64
C LEU A 699 19.69 -22.81 13.90
N ASP A 700 20.75 -23.56 13.62
CA ASP A 700 22.14 -23.22 13.99
C ASP A 700 22.95 -22.76 12.77
N ALA A 701 23.15 -21.44 12.63
CA ALA A 701 23.80 -20.84 11.47
C ALA A 701 25.27 -21.27 11.30
N ARG A 702 25.95 -21.73 12.36
CA ARG A 702 27.33 -22.27 12.28
C ARG A 702 27.42 -23.52 11.42
N LYS A 703 26.33 -24.29 11.35
CA LYS A 703 26.21 -25.53 10.56
C LYS A 703 25.82 -25.27 9.10
N ALA A 704 25.49 -24.04 8.73
CA ALA A 704 25.14 -23.69 7.36
C ALA A 704 26.37 -23.61 6.46
N HIS A 705 26.15 -23.97 5.20
CA HIS A 705 27.18 -24.20 4.18
C HIS A 705 27.44 -22.93 3.39
N ARG A 706 28.71 -22.67 3.05
CA ARG A 706 29.11 -21.42 2.39
C ARG A 706 28.66 -21.42 0.93
N LEU A 707 28.00 -20.34 0.52
CA LEU A 707 27.68 -20.06 -0.88
C LEU A 707 28.70 -19.08 -1.47
N SER A 708 29.01 -19.24 -2.75
CA SER A 708 30.02 -18.43 -3.45
C SER A 708 29.90 -18.55 -4.97
N ILE A 709 30.38 -17.56 -5.71
CA ILE A 709 30.46 -17.57 -7.19
C ILE A 709 31.91 -17.58 -7.68
N ARG A 710 32.13 -18.07 -8.91
CA ARG A 710 33.40 -17.93 -9.62
C ARG A 710 33.20 -17.79 -11.14
N THR A 711 33.41 -16.59 -11.63
CA THR A 711 33.35 -16.15 -13.04
C THR A 711 34.62 -16.48 -13.83
N ASP A 712 34.64 -16.22 -15.14
CA ASP A 712 35.87 -16.31 -15.95
C ASP A 712 36.77 -15.07 -15.83
N LYS A 713 36.18 -13.87 -15.68
CA LYS A 713 36.90 -12.63 -15.37
C LYS A 713 37.05 -12.43 -13.86
N PRO A 714 38.07 -11.69 -13.38
CA PRO A 714 38.17 -11.27 -11.98
C PRO A 714 36.91 -10.49 -11.56
N THR A 715 36.39 -10.71 -10.35
CA THR A 715 35.20 -9.99 -9.87
C THR A 715 35.26 -9.67 -8.39
N GLU A 716 34.73 -8.51 -8.04
CA GLU A 716 34.28 -8.15 -6.70
C GLU A 716 32.76 -8.29 -6.61
N LEU A 717 32.26 -8.83 -5.49
CA LEU A 717 30.83 -8.94 -5.24
C LEU A 717 30.24 -7.57 -4.94
N ARG A 718 29.15 -7.23 -5.62
CA ARG A 718 28.39 -5.98 -5.48
C ARG A 718 27.23 -6.17 -4.50
N GLY A 719 26.50 -7.26 -4.65
CA GLY A 719 25.54 -7.72 -3.65
C GLY A 719 25.11 -9.16 -3.94
N ALA A 720 24.48 -9.80 -2.97
CA ALA A 720 23.81 -11.08 -3.17
C ALA A 720 22.51 -11.16 -2.36
N THR A 721 21.51 -11.81 -2.93
CA THR A 721 20.17 -11.92 -2.35
C THR A 721 19.81 -13.40 -2.24
N LEU A 722 19.47 -13.84 -1.03
CA LEU A 722 18.99 -15.20 -0.77
C LEU A 722 17.47 -15.17 -0.71
N GLY A 723 16.80 -16.16 -1.27
CA GLY A 723 15.34 -16.21 -1.30
C GLY A 723 14.79 -17.63 -1.13
N PHE A 724 13.50 -17.73 -0.84
CA PHE A 724 12.78 -18.99 -0.81
C PHE A 724 11.33 -18.81 -1.27
N ALA A 725 10.70 -19.90 -1.74
CA ALA A 725 9.28 -20.00 -2.04
C ALA A 725 8.73 -21.40 -1.65
N ARG A 726 7.47 -21.46 -1.20
CA ARG A 726 6.75 -22.68 -0.80
C ARG A 726 5.28 -22.61 -1.25
N SER A 727 4.78 -23.64 -1.91
CA SER A 727 3.37 -23.75 -2.37
C SER A 727 2.79 -25.13 -2.07
N TRP A 728 1.47 -25.24 -1.91
CA TRP A 728 0.75 -26.50 -1.69
C TRP A 728 -0.73 -26.37 -2.12
N ASP A 729 -1.37 -27.51 -2.44
CA ASP A 729 -2.80 -27.63 -2.80
C ASP A 729 -3.32 -26.55 -3.78
N ASP A 730 -2.59 -26.35 -4.89
CA ASP A 730 -2.82 -25.34 -5.94
C ASP A 730 -3.03 -23.89 -5.44
N THR A 731 -2.68 -23.62 -4.18
CA THR A 731 -2.96 -22.38 -3.46
C THR A 731 -1.66 -21.64 -3.10
N TRP A 732 -1.73 -20.30 -3.13
CA TRP A 732 -0.59 -19.40 -3.13
C TRP A 732 -0.03 -19.14 -1.72
N LEU A 733 1.21 -18.67 -1.51
CA LEU A 733 2.53 -19.11 -1.97
C LEU A 733 3.51 -18.38 -1.04
N HIS A 734 3.97 -19.05 0.03
CA HIS A 734 4.71 -18.38 1.09
C HIS A 734 6.21 -18.26 0.72
N ALA A 735 6.67 -17.02 0.56
CA ALA A 735 7.98 -16.68 0.00
C ALA A 735 8.64 -15.50 0.72
N GLY A 736 9.95 -15.34 0.54
CA GLY A 736 10.68 -14.19 1.08
C GLY A 736 12.16 -14.13 0.69
N THR A 737 12.73 -12.92 0.71
CA THR A 737 14.14 -12.66 0.41
C THR A 737 14.87 -11.93 1.53
N ALA A 738 16.17 -12.18 1.67
CA ALA A 738 17.10 -11.32 2.40
C ALA A 738 18.28 -10.93 1.50
N ALA A 739 18.49 -9.63 1.33
CA ALA A 739 19.55 -9.07 0.48
C ALA A 739 20.72 -8.58 1.33
N GLY A 740 21.95 -8.85 0.86
CA GLY A 740 23.19 -8.38 1.46
C GLY A 740 24.05 -7.61 0.46
N GLY A 741 24.69 -6.54 0.94
CA GLY A 741 25.58 -5.71 0.13
C GLY A 741 27.04 -6.11 0.25
N ARG A 742 27.92 -5.25 -0.27
CA ARG A 742 29.39 -5.40 -0.29
C ARG A 742 30.03 -5.60 1.10
N GLN A 743 29.33 -5.25 2.18
CA GLN A 743 29.76 -5.42 3.56
C GLN A 743 29.85 -6.88 4.02
N LEU A 744 28.98 -7.78 3.53
CA LEU A 744 28.98 -9.16 3.99
C LEU A 744 30.12 -9.97 3.37
N ARG A 745 30.90 -10.66 4.22
CA ARG A 745 32.00 -11.55 3.82
C ARG A 745 31.57 -12.97 3.49
N GLY A 746 30.38 -13.36 3.96
CA GLY A 746 29.85 -14.70 3.80
C GLY A 746 28.33 -14.75 3.65
N TYR A 747 27.89 -15.53 2.67
CA TYR A 747 26.52 -15.95 2.49
C TYR A 747 26.48 -17.47 2.72
N TYR A 748 25.48 -17.93 3.44
CA TYR A 748 25.38 -19.34 3.85
C TYR A 748 23.96 -19.86 3.68
N ALA A 749 23.79 -21.16 3.44
CA ALA A 749 22.49 -21.82 3.47
C ALA A 749 22.54 -23.23 4.04
N SER A 750 21.44 -23.66 4.65
CA SER A 750 21.15 -25.08 4.92
C SER A 750 19.67 -25.36 4.75
N VAL A 751 19.34 -26.31 3.89
CA VAL A 751 17.97 -26.81 3.69
C VAL A 751 17.97 -28.27 4.07
N THR A 752 17.25 -28.61 5.14
CA THR A 752 17.18 -29.98 5.69
C THR A 752 15.77 -30.52 5.53
N GLY A 753 15.64 -31.73 5.00
CA GLY A 753 14.37 -32.29 4.55
C GLY A 753 13.99 -31.81 3.13
N ARG A 754 12.78 -32.17 2.71
CA ARG A 754 12.15 -31.78 1.45
C ARG A 754 10.67 -31.54 1.72
N ALA A 755 9.98 -30.82 0.84
CA ALA A 755 8.53 -30.88 0.83
C ALA A 755 8.11 -32.29 0.39
N THR A 756 7.08 -32.85 1.02
CA THR A 756 6.35 -34.01 0.49
C THR A 756 5.06 -33.59 -0.20
N ASP A 757 4.50 -32.45 0.22
CA ASP A 757 3.20 -31.94 -0.21
C ASP A 757 3.39 -30.55 -0.82
N GLY A 758 3.28 -30.45 -2.15
CA GLY A 758 3.60 -29.25 -2.94
C GLY A 758 5.10 -28.93 -3.06
N ASP A 759 5.43 -27.77 -3.63
CA ASP A 759 6.79 -27.41 -4.03
C ASP A 759 7.54 -26.56 -2.98
N PHE A 760 8.88 -26.58 -3.08
CA PHE A 760 9.80 -25.68 -2.39
C PHE A 760 10.98 -25.32 -3.31
N GLU A 761 11.32 -24.03 -3.39
CA GLU A 761 12.51 -23.53 -4.09
C GLU A 761 13.31 -22.62 -3.14
N PHE A 762 14.63 -22.77 -3.12
CA PHE A 762 15.57 -21.79 -2.57
C PHE A 762 16.33 -21.13 -3.71
N ASP A 763 16.47 -19.82 -3.67
CA ASP A 763 17.20 -19.05 -4.67
C ASP A 763 18.43 -18.36 -4.06
N SER A 764 19.51 -18.29 -4.84
CA SER A 764 20.58 -17.32 -4.58
C SER A 764 20.91 -16.50 -5.83
N PHE A 765 20.82 -15.18 -5.69
CA PHE A 765 21.09 -14.20 -6.71
C PHE A 765 22.37 -13.45 -6.39
N TRP A 766 23.20 -13.14 -7.40
CA TRP A 766 24.50 -12.51 -7.21
C TRP A 766 24.77 -11.43 -8.27
N ARG A 767 25.08 -10.20 -7.84
CA ARG A 767 25.58 -9.11 -8.69
C ARG A 767 27.06 -8.92 -8.46
N ALA A 768 27.87 -8.97 -9.51
CA ALA A 768 29.33 -8.85 -9.41
C ALA A 768 29.93 -8.10 -10.59
N ALA A 769 30.98 -7.31 -10.37
CA ALA A 769 31.64 -6.49 -11.40
C ALA A 769 33.17 -6.57 -11.25
N ALA A 770 33.94 -5.87 -12.07
CA ALA A 770 35.39 -5.79 -11.88
C ALA A 770 35.75 -5.28 -10.46
N PRO A 771 36.86 -5.74 -9.86
CA PRO A 771 37.31 -5.22 -8.57
C PRO A 771 37.67 -3.74 -8.67
N GLN A 772 37.01 -2.89 -7.87
CA GLN A 772 37.26 -1.45 -7.92
C GLN A 772 38.70 -1.12 -7.50
N ILE A 773 39.22 -1.83 -6.50
CA ILE A 773 40.64 -1.88 -6.16
C ILE A 773 41.13 -3.30 -6.39
N SER A 774 42.10 -3.48 -7.29
CA SER A 774 42.79 -4.76 -7.49
C SER A 774 44.07 -4.87 -6.67
N GLU A 775 44.71 -3.73 -6.37
CA GLU A 775 45.81 -3.60 -5.41
C GLU A 775 45.77 -2.20 -4.78
N LEU A 776 45.96 -2.12 -3.46
CA LEU A 776 46.50 -0.94 -2.77
C LEU A 776 47.62 -1.44 -1.85
N ALA A 777 48.79 -0.82 -1.87
CA ALA A 777 49.94 -1.27 -1.09
C ALA A 777 50.91 -0.12 -0.74
N VAL A 778 51.68 -0.28 0.33
CA VAL A 778 52.88 0.54 0.58
C VAL A 778 53.96 0.13 -0.41
N VAL A 779 54.65 1.10 -1.03
CA VAL A 779 55.76 0.82 -1.95
C VAL A 779 56.90 0.10 -1.20
N GLY A 780 57.10 -1.18 -1.54
CA GLY A 780 58.08 -2.05 -0.86
C GLY A 780 57.63 -2.60 0.49
N GLY A 781 56.36 -2.39 0.87
CA GLY A 781 55.76 -2.85 2.13
C GLY A 781 54.53 -3.74 1.92
N ARG A 782 53.63 -3.72 2.90
CA ARG A 782 52.39 -4.52 2.89
C ARG A 782 51.35 -4.03 1.88
N SER A 783 50.51 -4.95 1.43
CA SER A 783 49.19 -4.64 0.89
C SER A 783 48.27 -4.05 1.96
N LEU A 784 47.23 -3.36 1.51
CA LEU A 784 46.14 -2.79 2.29
C LEU A 784 44.81 -3.29 1.70
N HIS A 785 43.76 -3.36 2.53
CA HIS A 785 42.45 -3.90 2.14
C HIS A 785 41.36 -2.82 2.27
N PRO A 786 41.43 -1.75 1.44
CA PRO A 786 40.52 -0.63 1.51
C PRO A 786 39.11 -1.02 1.06
N THR A 787 38.14 -0.18 1.41
CA THR A 787 36.74 -0.32 1.07
C THR A 787 36.26 1.00 0.46
N THR A 788 35.91 1.00 -0.82
CA THR A 788 35.49 2.22 -1.53
C THR A 788 34.26 2.85 -0.88
N ALA A 789 34.14 4.18 -0.97
CA ALA A 789 32.97 4.92 -0.49
C ALA A 789 31.66 4.56 -1.22
N SER A 790 30.57 5.16 -0.73
CA SER A 790 29.22 5.06 -1.31
C SER A 790 29.12 5.59 -2.75
N TYR A 791 27.90 5.47 -3.27
CA TYR A 791 27.43 5.79 -4.63
C TYR A 791 28.00 7.08 -5.22
N ASN A 792 28.21 7.08 -6.55
CA ASN A 792 28.71 8.20 -7.36
C ASN A 792 30.09 8.77 -6.94
N SER A 793 30.76 8.21 -5.92
CA SER A 793 32.11 8.65 -5.57
C SER A 793 33.07 8.44 -6.73
N ALA A 794 33.88 9.46 -7.02
CA ALA A 794 35.09 9.25 -7.81
C ALA A 794 35.91 8.13 -7.15
N ASN A 795 36.62 7.33 -7.94
CA ASN A 795 37.41 6.22 -7.41
C ASN A 795 38.82 6.25 -8.02
N LEU A 796 39.77 5.60 -7.35
CA LEU A 796 41.10 5.38 -7.93
C LEU A 796 40.95 4.56 -9.22
N ASP A 797 41.72 4.90 -10.24
CA ASP A 797 41.67 4.22 -11.54
C ASP A 797 43.08 3.99 -12.09
N GLY A 798 43.19 3.03 -13.01
CA GLY A 798 44.46 2.61 -13.60
C GLY A 798 45.49 2.18 -12.55
N SER A 799 46.77 2.45 -12.81
CA SER A 799 47.85 2.26 -11.84
C SER A 799 48.56 3.58 -11.52
N GLY A 800 48.85 3.81 -10.24
CA GLY A 800 49.47 5.06 -9.78
C GLY A 800 50.16 4.95 -8.44
N ARG A 801 50.73 6.07 -7.98
CA ARG A 801 51.40 6.19 -6.68
C ARG A 801 51.37 7.63 -6.17
N ALA A 802 51.29 7.79 -4.85
CA ALA A 802 51.33 9.09 -4.17
C ALA A 802 51.83 8.92 -2.73
N ALA A 803 52.42 9.97 -2.16
CA ALA A 803 52.76 9.99 -0.74
C ALA A 803 51.48 10.01 0.11
N LEU A 804 51.52 9.36 1.28
CA LEU A 804 50.51 9.49 2.31
C LEU A 804 50.76 10.79 3.10
N PHE A 805 49.70 11.36 3.67
CA PHE A 805 49.75 12.54 4.51
C PHE A 805 48.73 12.41 5.64
N ASP A 806 49.20 12.38 6.89
CA ASP A 806 48.31 12.42 8.06
C ASP A 806 47.65 13.80 8.16
N ALA A 807 46.35 13.83 7.83
CA ALA A 807 45.49 15.00 7.92
C ALA A 807 44.55 14.92 9.14
N LYS A 808 44.80 14.00 10.08
CA LYS A 808 44.14 13.90 11.40
C LYS A 808 42.62 13.89 11.33
N SER A 809 41.95 15.01 11.56
CA SER A 809 40.48 15.11 11.55
C SER A 809 39.90 15.69 10.25
N GLY A 810 40.75 16.03 9.28
CA GLY A 810 40.33 16.56 7.98
C GLY A 810 39.85 18.02 8.03
N THR A 811 40.30 18.81 9.01
CA THR A 811 40.08 20.27 8.99
C THR A 811 40.80 20.94 7.81
N ALA A 812 40.39 22.14 7.42
CA ALA A 812 40.98 22.84 6.27
C ALA A 812 42.47 23.18 6.54
N GLU A 813 42.78 23.50 7.79
CA GLU A 813 44.11 23.77 8.31
C GLU A 813 44.98 22.51 8.27
N GLU A 814 44.47 21.36 8.74
CA GLU A 814 45.20 20.08 8.71
C GLU A 814 45.43 19.59 7.28
N LEU A 815 44.47 19.79 6.38
CA LEU A 815 44.57 19.39 4.97
C LEU A 815 45.54 20.25 4.14
N SER A 816 46.01 21.39 4.64
CA SER A 816 46.87 22.34 3.89
C SER A 816 48.16 21.73 3.30
N GLY A 817 48.65 20.62 3.87
CA GLY A 817 49.82 19.88 3.37
C GLY A 817 49.52 18.73 2.38
N ALA A 818 48.26 18.53 1.98
CA ALA A 818 47.80 17.36 1.22
C ALA A 818 47.97 17.44 -0.32
N ALA A 819 48.41 18.57 -0.86
CA ALA A 819 48.54 18.77 -2.31
C ALA A 819 49.40 17.69 -2.99
N GLY A 820 48.82 16.96 -3.95
CA GLY A 820 49.48 15.85 -4.66
C GLY A 820 49.61 14.54 -3.86
N LYS A 821 48.96 14.44 -2.68
CA LYS A 821 49.08 13.32 -1.74
C LYS A 821 47.74 12.66 -1.46
N ILE A 822 47.79 11.49 -0.82
CA ILE A 822 46.62 10.81 -0.25
C ILE A 822 46.49 11.26 1.20
N ALA A 823 45.36 11.88 1.57
CA ALA A 823 45.09 12.28 2.94
C ALA A 823 44.60 11.08 3.76
N LEU A 824 45.25 10.77 4.89
CA LEU A 824 44.73 9.85 5.90
C LEU A 824 43.96 10.67 6.94
N VAL A 825 42.71 10.29 7.24
CA VAL A 825 41.81 11.03 8.14
C VAL A 825 41.07 10.07 9.08
N GLY A 826 41.15 10.32 10.38
CA GLY A 826 40.30 9.70 11.39
C GLY A 826 38.92 10.36 11.43
N ILE A 827 37.87 9.55 11.38
CA ILE A 827 36.47 9.95 11.50
C ILE A 827 35.81 9.25 12.71
N PRO A 828 34.81 9.87 13.36
CA PRO A 828 33.96 9.17 14.33
C PRO A 828 33.26 7.97 13.70
N ASP A 829 32.84 6.99 14.50
CA ASP A 829 32.35 5.70 13.96
C ASP A 829 31.05 5.78 13.14
N GLY A 830 30.30 6.89 13.28
CA GLY A 830 29.14 7.27 12.47
C GLY A 830 29.35 8.53 11.62
N GLY A 831 30.60 8.92 11.35
CA GLY A 831 30.94 10.12 10.56
C GLY A 831 30.81 9.92 9.05
N SER A 832 30.46 11.01 8.34
CA SER A 832 30.50 11.08 6.87
C SER A 832 31.88 11.55 6.38
N ALA A 833 32.29 11.08 5.20
CA ALA A 833 33.54 11.47 4.55
C ALA A 833 33.37 12.56 3.48
N ASP A 834 32.14 12.94 3.12
CA ASP A 834 31.84 13.87 2.01
C ASP A 834 32.45 15.28 2.19
N GLU A 835 32.20 15.92 3.33
CA GLU A 835 32.80 17.24 3.64
C GLU A 835 34.33 17.17 3.71
N ILE A 836 34.89 16.02 4.09
CA ILE A 836 36.34 15.79 4.17
C ILE A 836 36.90 15.65 2.75
N ALA A 837 36.26 14.88 1.88
CA ALA A 837 36.63 14.73 0.47
C ALA A 837 36.58 16.07 -0.29
N THR A 838 35.53 16.86 -0.04
CA THR A 838 35.36 18.21 -0.61
C THR A 838 36.48 19.16 -0.16
N ARG A 839 36.81 19.19 1.14
CA ARG A 839 37.95 19.98 1.65
C ARG A 839 39.30 19.47 1.14
N ALA A 840 39.51 18.16 1.10
CA ALA A 840 40.76 17.54 0.63
C ALA A 840 40.99 17.84 -0.86
N LYS A 841 39.93 17.86 -1.67
CA LYS A 841 39.99 18.26 -3.08
C LYS A 841 40.36 19.73 -3.24
N ALA A 842 39.78 20.62 -2.43
CA ALA A 842 40.16 22.04 -2.41
C ALA A 842 41.63 22.26 -2.00
N ALA A 843 42.18 21.39 -1.15
CA ALA A 843 43.60 21.34 -0.80
C ALA A 843 44.49 20.58 -1.81
N GLY A 844 43.93 20.07 -2.92
CA GLY A 844 44.68 19.40 -3.99
C GLY A 844 45.12 17.96 -3.70
N ALA A 845 44.49 17.28 -2.74
CA ALA A 845 44.71 15.84 -2.51
C ALA A 845 44.26 15.00 -3.72
N VAL A 846 44.85 13.81 -3.89
CA VAL A 846 44.50 12.86 -4.98
C VAL A 846 43.53 11.76 -4.53
N ALA A 847 43.43 11.51 -3.22
CA ALA A 847 42.42 10.66 -2.59
C ALA A 847 42.37 10.94 -1.07
N VAL A 848 41.33 10.42 -0.41
CA VAL A 848 41.22 10.32 1.05
C VAL A 848 41.13 8.85 1.46
N LEU A 849 41.98 8.43 2.38
CA LEU A 849 41.77 7.23 3.18
C LEU A 849 41.16 7.64 4.51
N VAL A 850 39.96 7.16 4.82
CA VAL A 850 39.33 7.39 6.12
C VAL A 850 39.48 6.16 7.02
N HIS A 851 39.69 6.39 8.32
CA HIS A 851 39.68 5.33 9.32
C HIS A 851 38.85 5.75 10.53
N ARG A 852 38.48 4.78 11.37
CA ARG A 852 37.75 5.01 12.63
C ARG A 852 38.36 4.12 13.73
N ASP A 853 37.91 4.28 14.96
CA ASP A 853 38.42 3.46 16.08
C ASP A 853 37.66 2.13 16.24
N ALA A 854 36.35 2.08 15.93
CA ALA A 854 35.60 0.83 16.00
C ALA A 854 36.07 -0.18 14.93
N PRO A 855 36.24 -1.46 15.30
CA PRO A 855 36.73 -2.50 14.41
C PRO A 855 35.75 -2.82 13.26
N GLY A 856 36.21 -3.71 12.37
CA GLY A 856 35.42 -4.28 11.28
C GLY A 856 35.45 -3.50 9.97
N ARG A 857 34.71 -3.99 8.96
CA ARG A 857 34.67 -3.41 7.61
C ARG A 857 33.41 -2.54 7.40
N TRP A 858 33.58 -1.24 7.19
CA TRP A 858 32.48 -0.31 6.89
C TRP A 858 32.67 0.38 5.53
N TYR A 859 31.59 1.02 5.07
CA TYR A 859 31.56 1.85 3.86
C TYR A 859 31.41 3.31 4.30
N PRO A 860 32.34 4.21 3.93
CA PRO A 860 32.21 5.61 4.26
C PRO A 860 31.23 6.28 3.29
N SER A 861 30.30 7.07 3.82
CA SER A 861 29.43 7.88 2.96
C SER A 861 30.22 9.03 2.33
N ALA A 862 30.06 9.18 1.02
CA ALA A 862 30.57 10.29 0.22
C ALA A 862 29.40 11.05 -0.46
N GLY A 863 28.24 11.10 0.21
CA GLY A 863 27.03 11.76 -0.31
C GLY A 863 26.28 10.95 -1.37
N PHE A 864 25.08 11.41 -1.72
CA PHE A 864 24.24 10.79 -2.77
C PHE A 864 24.66 11.21 -4.19
N THR A 865 25.08 12.46 -4.36
CA THR A 865 25.56 13.01 -5.64
C THR A 865 27.00 12.64 -5.96
N GLY A 866 27.70 11.95 -5.05
CA GLY A 866 29.06 11.47 -5.24
C GLY A 866 30.14 12.45 -4.82
N GLY A 867 31.03 11.98 -3.93
CA GLY A 867 32.23 12.70 -3.55
C GLY A 867 33.15 12.86 -4.75
N SER A 868 33.45 14.11 -5.12
CA SER A 868 34.17 14.42 -6.36
C SER A 868 35.69 14.19 -6.31
N LEU A 869 36.16 13.38 -5.36
CA LEU A 869 37.53 12.92 -5.11
C LEU A 869 37.46 11.48 -4.56
N PRO A 870 38.42 10.58 -4.88
CA PRO A 870 38.42 9.22 -4.33
C PRO A 870 38.45 9.14 -2.81
N VAL A 871 37.53 8.35 -2.25
CA VAL A 871 37.41 8.08 -0.81
C VAL A 871 37.35 6.57 -0.57
N LEU A 872 38.16 6.07 0.36
CA LEU A 872 38.13 4.67 0.77
C LEU A 872 38.29 4.55 2.30
N ALA A 873 37.51 3.69 2.94
CA ALA A 873 37.74 3.30 4.33
C ALA A 873 38.89 2.28 4.42
N LEU A 874 39.73 2.44 5.44
CA LEU A 874 40.85 1.56 5.75
C LEU A 874 40.63 0.92 7.13
N PRO A 875 40.74 -0.41 7.30
CA PRO A 875 40.55 -1.06 8.61
C PRO A 875 41.41 -0.44 9.70
N ALA A 876 40.88 -0.32 10.93
CA ALA A 876 41.51 0.41 12.03
C ALA A 876 42.97 -0.02 12.30
N GLU A 877 43.27 -1.33 12.25
CA GLU A 877 44.63 -1.86 12.45
C GLU A 877 45.59 -1.53 11.30
N GLU A 878 45.09 -1.46 10.06
CA GLU A 878 45.89 -1.02 8.91
C GLU A 878 46.20 0.48 9.02
N ALA A 879 45.21 1.29 9.45
CA ALA A 879 45.37 2.73 9.64
C ALA A 879 46.35 3.07 10.78
N LYS A 880 46.17 2.48 11.97
CA LYS A 880 47.11 2.60 13.11
C LYS A 880 48.54 2.28 12.67
N ALA A 881 48.70 1.22 11.87
CA ALA A 881 50.01 0.79 11.43
C ALA A 881 50.58 1.60 10.26
N LEU A 882 49.77 2.35 9.49
CA LEU A 882 50.27 3.40 8.58
C LEU A 882 50.76 4.62 9.36
N LEU A 883 49.99 5.09 10.35
CA LEU A 883 50.39 6.19 11.24
C LEU A 883 51.72 5.88 11.95
N ALA A 884 51.90 4.64 12.42
CA ALA A 884 53.15 4.19 13.03
C ALA A 884 54.34 4.04 12.05
N ALA A 885 54.11 4.09 10.73
CA ALA A 885 55.16 3.96 9.71
C ALA A 885 55.73 5.30 9.23
N GLY A 886 55.06 6.42 9.49
CA GLY A 886 55.51 7.76 9.08
C GLY A 886 55.41 8.00 7.57
N ASP A 887 56.47 8.58 6.98
CA ASP A 887 56.52 8.97 5.57
C ASP A 887 56.51 7.76 4.61
N VAL A 888 55.30 7.32 4.23
CA VAL A 888 55.08 6.21 3.29
C VAL A 888 54.52 6.68 1.95
N THR A 889 54.91 6.00 0.88
CA THR A 889 54.27 6.13 -0.45
C THR A 889 53.36 4.94 -0.69
N LEU A 890 52.11 5.20 -1.08
CA LEU A 890 51.19 4.15 -1.53
C LEU A 890 51.24 4.01 -3.05
N ARG A 891 51.02 2.78 -3.53
CA ARG A 891 50.76 2.45 -4.94
C ARG A 891 49.38 1.78 -5.05
N TRP A 892 48.72 1.94 -6.18
CA TRP A 892 47.46 1.25 -6.48
C TRP A 892 47.44 0.66 -7.89
N THR A 893 46.59 -0.34 -8.07
CA THR A 893 46.02 -0.75 -9.36
C THR A 893 44.51 -0.93 -9.17
N ALA A 894 43.72 -0.22 -9.95
CA ALA A 894 42.30 -0.02 -9.71
C ALA A 894 41.49 0.00 -11.02
N THR A 895 40.17 -0.10 -10.91
CA THR A 895 39.22 -0.01 -12.02
C THR A 895 37.98 0.73 -11.52
N ALA A 896 38.00 2.06 -11.58
CA ALA A 896 36.91 2.90 -11.08
C ALA A 896 35.59 2.63 -11.80
N LYS A 897 35.67 2.36 -13.11
CA LYS A 897 34.55 2.25 -14.05
C LYS A 897 34.56 0.86 -14.71
N SER A 898 33.74 -0.06 -14.20
CA SER A 898 33.80 -1.48 -14.59
C SER A 898 33.31 -1.73 -16.03
N PRO A 899 34.14 -2.33 -16.91
CA PRO A 899 33.73 -2.64 -18.28
C PRO A 899 32.80 -3.87 -18.39
N TYR A 900 32.47 -4.54 -17.28
CA TYR A 900 31.49 -5.62 -17.24
C TYR A 900 30.76 -5.73 -15.89
N VAL A 901 29.56 -6.30 -15.93
CA VAL A 901 28.77 -6.72 -14.77
C VAL A 901 28.18 -8.12 -15.02
N TYR A 902 28.01 -8.90 -13.95
CA TYR A 902 27.37 -10.20 -13.93
C TYR A 902 26.14 -10.13 -13.04
N ASN A 903 24.97 -10.43 -13.59
CA ASN A 903 23.67 -10.54 -12.92
C ASN A 903 23.27 -12.04 -12.96
N LEU A 904 23.41 -12.72 -11.82
CA LEU A 904 23.39 -14.19 -11.75
C LEU A 904 22.27 -14.71 -10.84
N ALA A 905 21.65 -15.83 -11.23
CA ALA A 905 20.62 -16.52 -10.47
C ALA A 905 20.90 -18.03 -10.41
N PHE A 906 20.65 -18.65 -9.25
CA PHE A 906 20.79 -20.09 -8.99
C PHE A 906 19.62 -20.60 -8.10
N PRO A 907 18.53 -21.11 -8.70
CA PRO A 907 17.49 -21.86 -7.98
C PRO A 907 17.95 -23.29 -7.61
N GLU A 908 17.63 -23.73 -6.40
CA GLU A 908 17.85 -25.08 -5.87
C GLU A 908 16.59 -25.58 -5.13
N GLN A 909 15.88 -26.56 -5.70
CA GLN A 909 14.66 -27.17 -5.15
C GLN A 909 14.94 -28.35 -4.19
N GLY A 910 16.03 -28.30 -3.42
CA GLY A 910 16.56 -29.48 -2.73
C GLY A 910 17.37 -29.22 -1.46
N THR A 911 17.84 -30.30 -0.84
CA THR A 911 18.64 -30.25 0.38
C THR A 911 20.01 -29.62 0.15
N ILE A 912 20.28 -28.50 0.81
CA ILE A 912 21.59 -27.85 0.84
C ILE A 912 22.34 -28.36 2.08
N ALA A 913 23.24 -29.32 1.83
CA ALA A 913 23.97 -30.09 2.85
C ALA A 913 25.51 -30.08 2.62
N GLY A 914 26.02 -29.11 1.86
CA GLY A 914 27.44 -28.92 1.57
C GLY A 914 27.70 -27.61 0.83
N ASP A 915 28.93 -27.10 0.92
CA ASP A 915 29.31 -25.79 0.37
C ASP A 915 29.08 -25.70 -1.16
N ARG A 916 28.71 -24.51 -1.63
CA ARG A 916 28.44 -24.21 -3.04
C ARG A 916 29.44 -23.19 -3.57
N THR A 917 30.08 -23.52 -4.69
CA THR A 917 30.82 -22.57 -5.53
C THR A 917 30.27 -22.66 -6.96
N TYR A 918 29.37 -21.74 -7.31
CA TYR A 918 28.76 -21.68 -8.63
C TYR A 918 29.82 -21.20 -9.65
N ARG A 919 30.34 -22.13 -10.47
CA ARG A 919 31.36 -21.82 -11.50
C ARG A 919 30.69 -21.40 -12.81
N VAL A 920 30.70 -20.10 -13.08
CA VAL A 920 29.99 -19.47 -14.21
C VAL A 920 30.94 -19.13 -15.36
N ARG A 921 30.51 -19.34 -16.60
CA ARG A 921 31.32 -19.12 -17.80
C ARG A 921 30.70 -18.10 -18.75
N ASP A 922 31.50 -17.19 -19.29
CA ASP A 922 31.05 -16.06 -20.15
C ASP A 922 30.39 -16.51 -21.47
N ARG A 923 30.64 -17.76 -21.89
CA ARG A 923 30.03 -18.42 -23.06
C ARG A 923 28.68 -19.08 -22.76
N ASP A 924 28.44 -19.40 -21.49
CA ASP A 924 27.26 -20.14 -21.02
C ASP A 924 26.18 -19.17 -20.47
N LEU A 925 26.48 -17.86 -20.40
CA LEU A 925 25.58 -16.75 -20.10
C LEU A 925 25.13 -16.03 -21.38
N ALA A 926 24.02 -15.28 -21.30
CA ALA A 926 23.74 -14.21 -22.26
C ALA A 926 24.66 -13.01 -22.00
N ALA A 927 24.89 -12.17 -23.02
CA ALA A 927 25.63 -10.92 -22.86
C ALA A 927 25.01 -9.77 -23.67
N THR A 928 24.53 -8.75 -22.95
CA THR A 928 24.14 -7.46 -23.50
C THR A 928 25.37 -6.57 -23.62
N THR A 929 25.55 -5.88 -24.76
CA THR A 929 26.54 -4.81 -24.88
C THR A 929 25.81 -3.48 -24.83
N ALA A 930 25.66 -2.94 -23.62
CA ALA A 930 24.98 -1.69 -23.36
C ALA A 930 25.90 -0.50 -23.61
N THR A 931 25.39 0.51 -24.31
CA THR A 931 26.02 1.81 -24.50
C THR A 931 25.18 2.86 -23.77
N TYR A 932 25.82 3.69 -22.97
CA TYR A 932 25.18 4.70 -22.13
C TYR A 932 25.53 6.09 -22.63
N ASN A 933 24.53 6.93 -22.87
CA ASN A 933 24.70 8.31 -23.32
C ASN A 933 24.45 9.31 -22.19
N SER A 934 25.15 10.44 -22.18
CA SER A 934 25.00 11.48 -21.16
C SER A 934 23.87 12.46 -21.48
N MET A 935 23.10 12.81 -20.45
CA MET A 935 22.14 13.91 -20.48
C MET A 935 22.70 15.22 -19.93
N ALA A 936 23.85 15.20 -19.25
CA ALA A 936 24.37 16.36 -18.51
C ALA A 936 25.11 17.39 -19.37
N GLY A 937 25.39 17.10 -20.65
CA GLY A 937 26.24 17.94 -21.52
C GLY A 937 27.74 17.82 -21.21
N GLY A 938 28.10 16.92 -20.30
CA GLY A 938 29.46 16.52 -19.94
C GLY A 938 29.45 15.06 -19.46
N ALA A 939 30.61 14.51 -19.10
CA ALA A 939 30.65 13.17 -18.52
C ALA A 939 30.05 13.17 -17.10
N THR A 940 29.21 12.17 -16.82
CA THR A 940 28.54 11.94 -15.52
C THR A 940 28.51 10.44 -15.22
N ASP A 941 27.97 10.06 -14.06
CA ASP A 941 27.57 8.69 -13.76
C ASP A 941 26.03 8.64 -13.58
N HIS A 942 25.39 7.63 -14.16
CA HIS A 942 23.96 7.32 -14.04
C HIS A 942 23.77 6.25 -12.95
N ILE A 943 22.58 6.16 -12.36
CA ILE A 943 22.19 5.08 -11.46
C ILE A 943 21.76 3.85 -12.27
N ASP A 944 22.08 2.66 -11.76
CA ASP A 944 22.00 1.36 -12.46
C ASP A 944 21.40 0.28 -11.53
N LEU A 945 20.09 0.01 -11.67
CA LEU A 945 19.36 -1.02 -10.93
C LEU A 945 19.13 -2.27 -11.79
N THR A 946 19.07 -3.43 -11.15
CA THR A 946 18.59 -4.66 -11.76
C THR A 946 17.71 -5.39 -10.76
N SER A 947 16.47 -5.69 -11.16
CA SER A 947 15.54 -6.56 -10.41
C SER A 947 15.60 -7.99 -10.96
N MET A 948 15.08 -8.95 -10.21
CA MET A 948 14.92 -10.32 -10.69
C MET A 948 13.64 -10.99 -10.19
N THR A 949 12.92 -11.66 -11.10
CA THR A 949 11.63 -12.33 -10.86
C THR A 949 11.72 -13.81 -11.22
N ARG A 950 11.19 -14.68 -10.37
CA ARG A 950 11.07 -16.13 -10.59
C ARG A 950 9.64 -16.49 -11.04
N PRO A 951 9.43 -17.61 -11.77
CA PRO A 951 8.09 -18.04 -12.19
C PRO A 951 7.12 -18.39 -11.05
N ASN A 952 7.65 -18.62 -9.83
CA ASN A 952 6.87 -18.82 -8.61
C ASN A 952 6.42 -17.50 -7.95
N GLY A 953 6.70 -16.34 -8.55
CA GLY A 953 6.35 -15.02 -8.01
C GLY A 953 7.36 -14.45 -7.00
N LEU A 954 8.43 -15.17 -6.66
CA LEU A 954 9.54 -14.61 -5.87
C LEU A 954 10.25 -13.55 -6.71
N THR A 955 10.15 -12.29 -6.28
CA THR A 955 10.86 -11.16 -6.87
C THR A 955 11.75 -10.49 -5.82
N GLY A 956 12.84 -9.86 -6.27
CA GLY A 956 13.65 -9.01 -5.42
C GLY A 956 14.67 -8.18 -6.19
N TYR A 957 15.55 -7.53 -5.41
CA TYR A 957 16.62 -6.68 -5.89
C TYR A 957 17.97 -7.08 -5.26
N PHE A 958 19.05 -6.57 -5.82
CA PHE A 958 20.36 -6.57 -5.18
C PHE A 958 20.45 -5.47 -4.11
N SER A 959 21.23 -5.72 -3.06
CA SER A 959 21.44 -4.71 -2.00
C SER A 959 22.45 -3.66 -2.45
N GLY A 960 22.02 -2.39 -2.38
CA GLY A 960 22.82 -1.22 -2.74
C GLY A 960 22.59 -0.77 -4.19
N LEU A 961 22.59 0.55 -4.38
CA LEU A 961 22.60 1.15 -5.72
C LEU A 961 23.99 0.95 -6.33
N GLU A 962 24.09 0.57 -7.61
CA GLU A 962 25.33 0.70 -8.37
C GLU A 962 25.15 1.80 -9.42
N THR A 963 26.26 2.17 -10.06
CA THR A 963 26.34 3.34 -10.93
C THR A 963 27.06 2.98 -12.23
N VAL A 964 26.55 3.46 -13.36
CA VAL A 964 27.13 3.23 -14.69
C VAL A 964 27.51 4.56 -15.35
N PRO A 965 28.74 4.72 -15.86
CA PRO A 965 29.16 6.00 -16.43
C PRO A 965 28.42 6.39 -17.71
N ALA A 966 28.43 7.68 -18.03
CA ALA A 966 27.88 8.22 -19.26
C ALA A 966 28.73 9.41 -19.78
N PRO A 967 29.25 9.37 -21.03
CA PRO A 967 29.15 8.27 -21.99
C PRO A 967 30.02 7.07 -21.62
N PHE A 968 29.52 5.85 -21.84
CA PHE A 968 30.24 4.60 -21.55
C PHE A 968 29.71 3.40 -22.34
N ARG A 969 30.43 2.27 -22.27
CA ARG A 969 30.01 1.00 -22.88
C ARG A 969 30.43 -0.18 -22.00
N ARG A 970 29.48 -1.03 -21.64
CA ARG A 970 29.64 -2.15 -20.68
C ARG A 970 29.15 -3.47 -21.28
N THR A 971 29.72 -4.60 -20.87
CA THR A 971 29.17 -5.94 -21.18
C THR A 971 28.47 -6.52 -19.96
N GLU A 972 27.19 -6.83 -20.12
CA GLU A 972 26.27 -7.16 -19.03
C GLU A 972 25.85 -8.62 -19.19
N TYR A 973 26.27 -9.47 -18.25
CA TYR A 973 26.11 -10.91 -18.36
C TYR A 973 24.97 -11.41 -17.49
N HIS A 974 24.00 -12.11 -18.09
CA HIS A 974 22.81 -12.59 -17.40
C HIS A 974 22.75 -14.13 -17.34
N SER A 975 22.35 -14.69 -16.18
CA SER A 975 21.99 -16.11 -16.07
C SER A 975 20.84 -16.42 -17.03
N SER A 976 21.09 -17.35 -17.97
CA SER A 976 20.06 -17.87 -18.87
C SER A 976 19.12 -18.83 -18.14
N GLY A 977 17.82 -18.77 -18.44
CA GLY A 977 16.81 -19.63 -17.83
C GLY A 977 15.48 -18.92 -17.62
N THR A 978 14.72 -19.35 -16.61
CA THR A 978 13.36 -18.87 -16.32
C THR A 978 13.29 -17.66 -15.38
N THR A 979 14.44 -17.12 -14.94
CA THR A 979 14.48 -15.87 -14.17
C THR A 979 14.29 -14.71 -15.13
N GLY A 980 13.23 -13.92 -14.92
CA GLY A 980 13.05 -12.62 -15.54
C GLY A 980 14.01 -11.60 -14.90
N TRP A 981 14.61 -10.76 -15.74
CA TRP A 981 15.50 -9.68 -15.37
C TRP A 981 14.96 -8.38 -15.94
N GLU A 982 14.97 -7.33 -15.14
CA GLU A 982 14.55 -5.97 -15.53
C GLU A 982 15.67 -4.99 -15.19
N HIS A 983 15.86 -3.99 -16.05
CA HIS A 983 16.95 -3.03 -15.93
C HIS A 983 16.37 -1.62 -15.91
N GLU A 984 16.67 -0.87 -14.86
CA GLU A 984 16.28 0.53 -14.71
C GLU A 984 17.54 1.40 -14.65
N VAL A 985 17.54 2.51 -15.39
CA VAL A 985 18.67 3.45 -15.47
C VAL A 985 18.16 4.87 -15.27
N SER A 986 18.81 5.65 -14.40
CA SER A 986 18.47 7.07 -14.19
C SER A 986 19.68 7.99 -14.36
N SER A 987 19.56 8.96 -15.28
CA SER A 987 20.53 10.03 -15.51
C SER A 987 20.36 11.24 -14.60
N SER A 988 19.41 11.22 -13.66
CA SER A 988 19.01 12.41 -12.87
C SER A 988 18.66 12.12 -11.41
N PHE A 989 18.90 10.90 -10.92
CA PHE A 989 18.66 10.48 -9.53
C PHE A 989 19.33 11.39 -8.48
N PRO A 990 18.72 11.59 -7.29
CA PRO A 990 17.37 11.15 -6.87
C PRO A 990 16.24 12.02 -7.44
N TRP A 991 16.56 12.94 -8.34
CA TRP A 991 15.68 14.07 -8.65
C TRP A 991 14.76 13.86 -9.84
N GLY A 992 14.93 12.83 -10.67
CA GLY A 992 14.09 12.60 -11.86
C GLY A 992 14.44 11.36 -12.67
N GLU A 993 13.62 11.12 -13.70
CA GLU A 993 13.41 9.94 -14.55
C GLU A 993 14.27 8.67 -14.41
N PHE A 994 13.59 7.51 -14.40
CA PHE A 994 14.15 6.18 -14.66
C PHE A 994 13.64 5.67 -16.02
N MET A 995 14.54 5.41 -16.95
CA MET A 995 14.20 4.67 -18.17
C MET A 995 14.30 3.16 -17.88
N ILE A 996 13.35 2.38 -18.39
CA ILE A 996 13.20 0.95 -18.08
C ILE A 996 13.31 0.09 -19.35
N ASP A 997 14.10 -0.98 -19.30
CA ASP A 997 14.10 -2.09 -20.28
C ASP A 997 13.05 -3.12 -19.83
N PRO A 998 12.04 -3.45 -20.67
CA PRO A 998 11.02 -4.46 -20.35
C PRO A 998 11.61 -5.78 -19.83
N MET A 999 10.92 -6.44 -18.90
CA MET A 999 11.41 -7.66 -18.25
C MET A 999 11.73 -8.78 -19.25
N ARG A 1000 12.96 -9.32 -19.19
CA ARG A 1000 13.49 -10.32 -20.13
C ARG A 1000 13.93 -11.60 -19.44
N THR A 1001 13.59 -12.73 -20.05
CA THR A 1001 14.28 -14.02 -19.83
C THR A 1001 15.33 -14.20 -20.91
N TYR A 1002 16.48 -14.77 -20.57
CA TYR A 1002 17.65 -14.82 -21.45
C TYR A 1002 17.97 -16.23 -21.94
N ALA A 1003 18.31 -16.36 -23.22
CA ALA A 1003 18.76 -17.60 -23.82
C ALA A 1003 20.26 -17.86 -23.57
N LYS A 1004 20.64 -19.13 -23.53
CA LYS A 1004 22.04 -19.52 -23.29
C LYS A 1004 22.95 -19.05 -24.42
N GLY A 1005 23.97 -18.25 -24.09
CA GLY A 1005 24.98 -17.78 -25.03
C GLY A 1005 24.58 -16.57 -25.89
N GLU A 1006 23.34 -16.08 -25.72
CA GLU A 1006 22.74 -14.95 -26.46
C GLU A 1006 23.63 -13.69 -26.46
N ARG A 1007 23.54 -12.89 -27.53
CA ARG A 1007 24.28 -11.64 -27.70
C ARG A 1007 23.33 -10.55 -28.21
N ARG A 1008 23.12 -9.49 -27.42
CA ARG A 1008 22.34 -8.30 -27.82
C ARG A 1008 23.17 -7.02 -27.68
N THR A 1009 22.76 -5.97 -28.37
CA THR A 1009 23.27 -4.60 -28.23
C THR A 1009 22.13 -3.68 -27.84
N GLU A 1010 22.44 -2.67 -27.04
CA GLU A 1010 21.45 -1.82 -26.38
C GLU A 1010 22.02 -0.41 -26.23
N GLU A 1011 21.18 0.61 -26.41
CA GLU A 1011 21.60 2.01 -26.32
C GLU A 1011 20.67 2.80 -25.41
N TRP A 1012 21.16 3.09 -24.20
CA TRP A 1012 20.48 3.85 -23.18
C TRP A 1012 20.61 5.35 -23.43
N TYR A 1013 19.48 6.06 -23.36
CA TYR A 1013 19.40 7.50 -23.63
C TYR A 1013 19.89 7.84 -25.05
N GLY A 1014 19.67 6.98 -26.04
CA GLY A 1014 20.08 7.19 -27.43
C GLY A 1014 19.43 8.40 -28.13
N GLY A 1015 19.91 8.74 -29.33
CA GLY A 1015 19.25 9.69 -30.25
C GLY A 1015 18.88 11.08 -29.69
N VAL A 1016 17.69 11.58 -30.05
CA VAL A 1016 17.05 12.74 -29.40
C VAL A 1016 15.82 12.24 -28.65
N LEU A 1017 15.68 12.62 -27.37
CA LEU A 1017 14.60 12.12 -26.52
C LEU A 1017 13.35 12.99 -26.69
N ALA A 1018 12.20 12.34 -26.82
CA ALA A 1018 10.90 12.97 -26.99
C ALA A 1018 9.78 12.01 -26.53
N PRO A 1019 8.52 12.45 -26.51
CA PRO A 1019 7.38 11.56 -26.39
C PRO A 1019 7.44 10.42 -27.41
N THR A 1020 7.23 9.21 -26.91
CA THR A 1020 7.51 7.93 -27.57
C THR A 1020 6.22 7.10 -27.67
N THR A 1021 6.19 6.14 -28.61
CA THR A 1021 5.28 5.00 -28.50
C THR A 1021 5.48 4.36 -27.11
N PRO A 1022 4.41 4.14 -26.31
CA PRO A 1022 4.50 3.43 -25.04
C PRO A 1022 4.72 1.93 -25.31
N LEU A 1023 5.35 1.23 -24.36
CA LEU A 1023 5.60 -0.21 -24.42
C LEU A 1023 4.87 -0.96 -23.30
N ASP A 1024 4.49 -2.22 -23.56
CA ASP A 1024 4.02 -3.17 -22.56
C ASP A 1024 5.16 -3.96 -21.90
N ASP A 1025 4.85 -4.77 -20.89
CA ASP A 1025 5.79 -5.59 -20.11
C ASP A 1025 6.63 -6.56 -20.98
N ALA A 1026 6.15 -6.89 -22.19
CA ALA A 1026 6.84 -7.73 -23.16
C ALA A 1026 7.66 -6.91 -24.19
N GLY A 1027 7.73 -5.58 -24.04
CA GLY A 1027 8.42 -4.65 -24.92
C GLY A 1027 7.75 -4.41 -26.27
N ARG A 1028 6.45 -4.66 -26.38
CA ARG A 1028 5.66 -4.44 -27.60
C ARG A 1028 4.97 -3.07 -27.51
N PRO A 1029 4.68 -2.39 -28.64
CA PRO A 1029 3.87 -1.18 -28.65
C PRO A 1029 2.55 -1.36 -27.89
N ALA A 1030 2.32 -0.51 -26.89
CA ALA A 1030 1.05 -0.40 -26.16
C ALA A 1030 0.11 0.59 -26.86
N LEU A 1031 -1.11 0.76 -26.35
CA LEU A 1031 -2.14 1.64 -26.94
C LEU A 1031 -1.93 3.09 -26.50
N ALA A 1032 -1.46 3.96 -27.42
CA ALA A 1032 -1.11 5.34 -27.10
C ALA A 1032 -2.28 6.33 -27.17
N GLY A 1033 -3.36 5.97 -27.85
CA GLY A 1033 -4.61 6.73 -27.87
C GLY A 1033 -5.76 5.94 -28.46
N GLU A 1034 -6.96 6.09 -27.89
CA GLU A 1034 -8.18 5.44 -28.37
C GLU A 1034 -9.41 6.36 -28.28
N ARG A 1035 -10.44 6.03 -29.05
CA ARG A 1035 -11.80 6.56 -28.93
C ARG A 1035 -12.74 5.46 -28.46
N GLN A 1036 -13.60 5.78 -27.52
CA GLN A 1036 -14.75 4.95 -27.12
C GLN A 1036 -15.98 5.84 -27.08
N GLY A 1037 -16.85 5.78 -28.10
CA GLY A 1037 -18.01 6.66 -28.22
C GLY A 1037 -17.61 8.14 -28.29
N ASP A 1038 -18.14 8.95 -27.37
CA ASP A 1038 -17.91 10.40 -27.29
C ASP A 1038 -16.71 10.80 -26.42
N LEU A 1039 -15.75 9.89 -26.22
CA LEU A 1039 -14.53 10.12 -25.44
C LEU A 1039 -13.29 9.72 -26.25
N ILE A 1040 -12.33 10.63 -26.40
CA ILE A 1040 -10.97 10.34 -26.87
C ILE A 1040 -10.03 10.37 -25.67
N GLY A 1041 -9.27 9.30 -25.48
CA GLY A 1041 -8.35 9.13 -24.37
C GLY A 1041 -6.94 8.80 -24.84
N VAL A 1042 -5.94 9.52 -24.31
CA VAL A 1042 -4.59 9.58 -24.90
C VAL A 1042 -3.50 9.52 -23.83
N ALA A 1043 -2.45 8.75 -24.14
CA ALA A 1043 -1.34 8.42 -23.26
C ALA A 1043 -0.11 7.92 -24.03
N PRO A 1044 0.71 8.82 -24.58
CA PRO A 1044 2.00 8.45 -25.13
C PRO A 1044 2.99 8.08 -24.01
N GLY A 1045 4.07 7.36 -24.34
CA GLY A 1045 5.22 7.31 -23.45
C GLY A 1045 5.94 8.67 -23.44
N PHE A 1046 6.51 9.08 -22.31
CA PHE A 1046 6.73 10.51 -22.03
C PHE A 1046 8.13 11.01 -22.40
N TRP A 1047 9.17 10.24 -22.06
CA TRP A 1047 10.49 10.30 -22.68
C TRP A 1047 10.87 8.90 -23.15
N GLY A 1048 11.56 8.78 -24.27
CA GLY A 1048 12.16 7.51 -24.70
C GLY A 1048 13.16 7.69 -25.83
N ASP A 1049 14.10 6.75 -25.93
CA ASP A 1049 15.14 6.72 -26.97
C ASP A 1049 14.70 5.93 -28.21
N GLY A 1050 13.89 4.89 -28.02
CA GLY A 1050 13.44 3.97 -29.06
C GLY A 1050 13.31 2.53 -28.57
N GLN A 1051 14.00 2.19 -27.48
CA GLN A 1051 14.03 0.85 -26.87
C GLN A 1051 13.51 0.87 -25.44
N HIS A 1052 13.74 1.97 -24.72
CA HIS A 1052 13.36 2.17 -23.32
C HIS A 1052 12.43 3.39 -23.20
N GLN A 1053 11.58 3.39 -22.17
CA GLN A 1053 10.65 4.49 -21.86
C GLN A 1053 10.81 4.96 -20.42
N GLY A 1054 10.58 6.25 -20.17
CA GLY A 1054 10.49 6.86 -18.84
C GLY A 1054 9.10 6.74 -18.22
N VAL A 1055 9.04 6.69 -16.89
CA VAL A 1055 7.82 6.48 -16.09
C VAL A 1055 7.12 7.81 -15.79
N GLN A 1056 5.84 7.92 -16.14
CA GLN A 1056 5.12 9.20 -16.16
C GLN A 1056 4.87 9.85 -14.81
N GLY A 1057 5.71 10.83 -14.47
CA GLY A 1057 5.58 11.66 -13.27
C GLY A 1057 6.73 11.50 -12.28
N SER A 1058 7.92 11.09 -12.73
CA SER A 1058 9.14 11.23 -11.93
C SER A 1058 9.40 12.70 -11.53
N PHE A 1059 10.28 12.94 -10.55
CA PHE A 1059 10.48 14.27 -10.02
C PHE A 1059 11.10 15.25 -11.04
N GLY A 1060 10.75 16.53 -10.92
CA GLY A 1060 11.20 17.61 -11.80
C GLY A 1060 10.77 17.49 -13.28
N ASP A 1061 9.80 16.65 -13.57
CA ASP A 1061 9.21 16.49 -14.90
C ASP A 1061 7.78 17.04 -14.92
N ILE A 1062 7.41 17.75 -15.99
CA ILE A 1062 6.05 18.27 -16.22
C ILE A 1062 5.59 18.05 -17.65
N GLY A 1063 4.29 17.99 -17.86
CA GLY A 1063 3.69 18.04 -19.19
C GLY A 1063 2.18 18.27 -19.13
N SER A 1064 1.61 18.74 -20.25
CA SER A 1064 0.20 19.08 -20.38
C SER A 1064 -0.29 18.77 -21.79
N MET A 1065 -1.60 18.56 -21.94
CA MET A 1065 -2.25 18.35 -23.23
C MET A 1065 -3.37 19.35 -23.49
N THR A 1066 -3.52 19.76 -24.74
CA THR A 1066 -4.66 20.53 -25.26
C THR A 1066 -5.22 19.78 -26.47
N LEU A 1067 -6.50 19.43 -26.45
CA LEU A 1067 -7.23 18.90 -27.60
C LEU A 1067 -8.08 20.01 -28.22
N SER A 1068 -7.85 20.26 -29.51
CA SER A 1068 -8.60 21.20 -30.31
C SER A 1068 -9.29 20.51 -31.49
N ARG A 1069 -10.36 21.13 -31.97
CA ARG A 1069 -11.12 20.70 -33.15
C ARG A 1069 -11.43 21.94 -33.99
N ASP A 1070 -11.23 21.83 -35.31
CA ASP A 1070 -11.56 22.90 -36.28
C ASP A 1070 -10.94 24.29 -35.95
N GLY A 1071 -9.91 24.34 -35.08
CA GLY A 1071 -9.25 25.55 -34.59
C GLY A 1071 -9.63 26.00 -33.17
N GLU A 1072 -10.66 25.41 -32.56
CA GLU A 1072 -11.13 25.75 -31.19
C GLU A 1072 -10.69 24.68 -30.17
N THR A 1073 -10.23 25.10 -28.99
CA THR A 1073 -9.91 24.19 -27.88
C THR A 1073 -11.19 23.58 -27.31
N ILE A 1074 -11.27 22.24 -27.26
CA ILE A 1074 -12.42 21.50 -26.73
C ILE A 1074 -12.12 20.74 -25.42
N GLY A 1075 -10.85 20.64 -25.02
CA GLY A 1075 -10.46 20.12 -23.71
C GLY A 1075 -8.98 20.26 -23.41
N GLU A 1076 -8.63 20.27 -22.13
CA GLU A 1076 -7.25 20.42 -21.64
C GLU A 1076 -6.98 19.43 -20.50
N SER A 1077 -5.72 19.01 -20.38
CA SER A 1077 -5.21 18.23 -19.26
C SER A 1077 -3.94 18.87 -18.71
N PRO A 1078 -3.82 19.09 -17.39
CA PRO A 1078 -2.58 19.55 -16.75
C PRO A 1078 -1.52 18.43 -16.63
N TYR A 1079 -1.70 17.33 -17.35
CA TYR A 1079 -0.83 16.15 -17.36
C TYR A 1079 -0.47 15.75 -18.80
N PRO A 1080 0.62 14.97 -19.02
CA PRO A 1080 1.04 14.50 -20.35
C PRO A 1080 0.17 13.36 -20.93
N PHE A 1081 -0.99 13.12 -20.34
CA PHE A 1081 -2.02 12.17 -20.72
C PHE A 1081 -3.38 12.80 -20.36
N GLY A 1082 -4.47 12.26 -20.91
CA GLY A 1082 -5.81 12.74 -20.53
C GLY A 1082 -6.93 12.12 -21.36
N VAL A 1083 -8.16 12.48 -20.99
CA VAL A 1083 -9.38 12.09 -21.70
C VAL A 1083 -10.23 13.31 -21.94
N PHE A 1084 -10.79 13.38 -23.14
CA PHE A 1084 -11.47 14.55 -23.67
C PHE A 1084 -12.82 14.11 -24.24
N THR A 1085 -13.89 14.78 -23.82
CA THR A 1085 -15.21 14.61 -24.42
C THR A 1085 -15.21 15.19 -25.83
N VAL A 1086 -15.64 14.41 -26.81
CA VAL A 1086 -15.67 14.80 -28.23
C VAL A 1086 -17.04 14.50 -28.85
N PRO A 1087 -17.59 15.37 -29.72
CA PRO A 1087 -18.88 15.10 -30.36
C PRO A 1087 -18.87 13.85 -31.25
N ALA A 1088 -20.02 13.18 -31.36
CA ALA A 1088 -20.24 11.99 -32.21
C ALA A 1088 -20.04 12.21 -33.72
N ALA A 1089 -19.85 13.45 -34.18
CA ALA A 1089 -19.56 13.74 -35.59
C ALA A 1089 -18.12 13.34 -35.95
N GLU A 1090 -17.92 12.87 -37.18
CA GLU A 1090 -16.57 12.77 -37.75
C GLU A 1090 -15.94 14.16 -37.84
N SER A 1091 -14.68 14.30 -37.42
CA SER A 1091 -13.96 15.59 -37.43
C SER A 1091 -12.44 15.42 -37.49
N THR A 1092 -11.75 16.50 -37.83
CA THR A 1092 -10.30 16.63 -37.68
C THR A 1092 -9.99 17.20 -36.30
N TYR A 1093 -9.07 16.56 -35.60
CA TYR A 1093 -8.63 16.95 -34.26
C TYR A 1093 -7.14 17.26 -34.27
N GLU A 1094 -6.74 18.22 -33.43
CA GLU A 1094 -5.34 18.56 -33.16
C GLU A 1094 -5.08 18.39 -31.66
N LEU A 1095 -4.29 17.39 -31.30
CA LEU A 1095 -3.86 17.16 -29.92
C LEU A 1095 -2.42 17.65 -29.76
N THR A 1096 -2.21 18.67 -28.93
CA THR A 1096 -0.88 19.17 -28.58
C THR A 1096 -0.48 18.72 -27.18
N LEU A 1097 0.59 17.93 -27.08
CA LEU A 1097 1.30 17.61 -25.84
C LEU A 1097 2.50 18.55 -25.69
N SER A 1098 2.70 19.12 -24.50
CA SER A 1098 3.98 19.73 -24.09
C SER A 1098 4.64 18.91 -22.99
N THR A 1099 5.97 18.74 -23.02
CA THR A 1099 6.74 18.04 -21.96
C THR A 1099 8.02 18.80 -21.64
N ALA A 1100 8.35 19.00 -20.36
CA ALA A 1100 9.54 19.76 -19.96
C ALA A 1100 10.21 19.23 -18.69
N LYS A 1101 11.53 19.47 -18.60
CA LYS A 1101 12.35 19.26 -17.40
C LYS A 1101 12.48 20.57 -16.63
N ILE A 1102 12.23 20.55 -15.33
CA ILE A 1102 12.27 21.70 -14.42
C ILE A 1102 13.05 21.39 -13.13
N GLY A 1103 13.37 22.41 -12.33
CA GLY A 1103 13.94 22.23 -10.99
C GLY A 1103 15.35 21.63 -10.97
N PRO A 1104 15.73 20.88 -9.92
CA PRO A 1104 17.07 20.28 -9.80
C PRO A 1104 17.50 19.35 -10.96
N PRO A 1105 16.62 18.51 -11.56
CA PRO A 1105 16.98 17.68 -12.72
C PRO A 1105 17.57 18.44 -13.90
N ALA A 1106 17.12 19.67 -14.17
CA ALA A 1106 17.65 20.50 -15.25
C ALA A 1106 19.14 20.88 -15.09
N ARG A 1107 19.78 20.53 -13.95
CA ARG A 1107 21.23 20.63 -13.73
C ARG A 1107 22.00 19.37 -14.14
N ALA A 1108 21.34 18.21 -14.19
CA ALA A 1108 21.88 16.92 -14.66
C ALA A 1108 21.34 16.55 -16.06
N TRP A 1109 20.32 17.25 -16.54
CA TRP A 1109 19.64 17.01 -17.82
C TRP A 1109 19.57 18.31 -18.63
N SER A 1110 20.49 18.46 -19.60
CA SER A 1110 20.70 19.67 -20.42
C SER A 1110 20.42 19.46 -21.92
N ARG A 1111 19.75 18.34 -22.26
CA ARG A 1111 19.46 17.89 -23.62
C ARG A 1111 17.99 17.50 -23.75
N SER A 1112 17.32 17.89 -24.83
CA SER A 1112 15.88 17.66 -25.02
C SER A 1112 15.07 18.15 -23.81
N THR A 1113 15.26 19.42 -23.44
CA THR A 1113 14.79 19.97 -22.14
C THR A 1113 13.31 20.35 -22.15
N ASN A 1114 12.74 20.57 -23.33
CA ASN A 1114 11.33 20.83 -23.57
C ASN A 1114 10.93 20.24 -24.93
N THR A 1115 9.70 19.74 -25.07
CA THR A 1115 9.10 19.34 -26.34
C THR A 1115 7.68 19.86 -26.48
N THR A 1116 7.25 20.08 -27.72
CA THR A 1116 5.85 20.31 -28.07
C THR A 1116 5.52 19.41 -29.25
N THR A 1117 4.58 18.48 -29.07
CA THR A 1117 4.20 17.48 -30.07
C THR A 1117 2.71 17.63 -30.38
N THR A 1118 2.38 18.09 -31.58
CA THR A 1118 1.01 18.25 -32.08
C THR A 1118 0.70 17.16 -33.09
N TRP A 1119 -0.26 16.30 -32.78
CA TRP A 1119 -0.82 15.30 -33.69
C TRP A 1119 -2.10 15.83 -34.34
N THR A 1120 -2.14 15.83 -35.68
CA THR A 1120 -3.33 16.17 -36.45
C THR A 1120 -3.88 14.90 -37.10
N PHE A 1121 -5.08 14.48 -36.70
CA PHE A 1121 -5.72 13.23 -37.10
C PHE A 1121 -7.23 13.39 -37.31
N ARG A 1122 -7.85 12.40 -37.97
CA ARG A 1122 -9.30 12.36 -38.22
C ARG A 1122 -9.93 11.24 -37.38
N SER A 1123 -11.10 11.49 -36.81
CA SER A 1123 -11.80 10.52 -35.98
C SER A 1123 -13.32 10.67 -36.05
N ALA A 1124 -14.01 9.53 -36.04
CA ALA A 1124 -15.45 9.37 -35.83
C ALA A 1124 -15.65 8.25 -34.80
N PRO A 1125 -16.81 8.16 -34.13
CA PRO A 1125 -17.21 6.93 -33.46
C PRO A 1125 -17.70 5.93 -34.52
N ASP A 1126 -17.30 4.67 -34.39
CA ASP A 1126 -17.94 3.55 -35.09
C ASP A 1126 -18.70 2.70 -34.05
N GLU A 1127 -19.99 2.44 -34.30
CA GLU A 1127 -20.88 1.72 -33.37
C GLU A 1127 -20.57 0.21 -33.29
N GLY A 1128 -19.78 -0.31 -34.24
CA GLY A 1128 -19.39 -1.72 -34.32
C GLY A 1128 -18.19 -2.11 -33.46
N ALA A 1129 -17.36 -1.16 -33.03
CA ALA A 1129 -16.21 -1.42 -32.16
C ALA A 1129 -16.28 -0.63 -30.85
N TYR A 1130 -16.13 -1.34 -29.73
CA TYR A 1130 -16.08 -0.77 -28.39
C TYR A 1130 -14.92 0.22 -28.17
N SER A 1131 -13.82 0.06 -28.93
CA SER A 1131 -12.61 0.87 -28.85
C SER A 1131 -11.96 0.98 -30.23
N GLN A 1132 -11.77 2.19 -30.75
CA GLN A 1132 -10.97 2.46 -31.95
C GLN A 1132 -9.64 3.13 -31.57
N GLY A 1133 -8.50 2.63 -32.08
CA GLY A 1133 -7.22 3.35 -31.94
C GLY A 1133 -7.23 4.66 -32.75
N ILE A 1134 -6.75 5.76 -32.17
CA ILE A 1134 -6.66 7.04 -32.90
C ILE A 1134 -5.33 7.13 -33.67
N PRO A 1135 -5.30 7.72 -34.89
CA PRO A 1135 -4.06 7.85 -35.65
C PRO A 1135 -3.03 8.76 -34.97
N MET A 1136 -1.86 8.22 -34.63
CA MET A 1136 -0.75 8.97 -34.02
C MET A 1136 0.59 8.49 -34.56
N LEU A 1137 1.49 9.44 -34.84
CA LEU A 1137 2.85 9.20 -35.32
C LEU A 1137 3.85 9.69 -34.26
N PHE A 1138 4.82 8.85 -33.89
CA PHE A 1138 5.87 9.15 -32.92
C PHE A 1138 7.21 9.34 -33.64
N PRO A 1139 7.72 10.58 -33.83
CA PRO A 1139 8.96 10.83 -34.55
C PRO A 1139 10.17 10.19 -33.86
N ARG A 1140 11.14 9.73 -34.65
CA ARG A 1140 12.44 9.26 -34.19
C ARG A 1140 13.57 10.00 -34.89
N TYR A 1141 14.66 10.20 -34.17
CA TYR A 1141 15.83 10.95 -34.62
C TYR A 1141 17.11 10.15 -34.32
N ALA A 1142 17.84 9.78 -35.37
CA ALA A 1142 19.18 9.20 -35.26
C ALA A 1142 20.24 10.14 -35.86
N PRO A 1143 20.66 11.19 -35.10
CA PRO A 1143 21.86 11.96 -35.39
C PRO A 1143 23.12 11.18 -34.99
N ALA A 1144 24.23 11.37 -35.72
CA ALA A 1144 25.51 10.70 -35.46
C ALA A 1144 26.29 11.35 -34.28
N GLN A 1145 25.76 11.22 -33.07
CA GLN A 1145 26.28 11.84 -31.85
C GLN A 1145 27.50 11.11 -31.25
N ASP A 1146 28.21 11.80 -30.36
CA ASP A 1146 29.40 11.35 -29.62
C ASP A 1146 29.12 10.82 -28.20
N GLY A 1147 27.85 10.63 -27.85
CA GLY A 1147 27.40 10.25 -26.50
C GLY A 1147 27.40 11.37 -25.44
N LEU A 1148 27.89 12.57 -25.79
CA LEU A 1148 27.63 13.83 -25.05
C LEU A 1148 26.46 14.62 -25.67
N LYS A 1149 25.78 14.00 -26.64
CA LYS A 1149 24.75 14.59 -27.50
C LYS A 1149 25.26 15.87 -28.16
N THR A 1150 26.38 15.78 -28.87
CA THR A 1150 26.89 16.85 -29.73
C THR A 1150 27.05 16.41 -31.19
N LEU A 1151 27.06 17.38 -32.12
CA LEU A 1151 27.45 17.21 -33.54
C LEU A 1151 28.58 18.19 -33.93
N PRO A 1152 29.43 17.87 -34.93
CA PRO A 1152 30.47 18.79 -35.42
C PRO A 1152 29.92 20.09 -36.01
N ALA A 1153 30.67 21.18 -35.85
CA ALA A 1153 30.43 22.49 -36.48
C ALA A 1153 30.74 22.54 -38.00
N GLU A 1154 30.17 21.60 -38.76
CA GLU A 1154 30.47 21.35 -40.17
C GLU A 1154 29.20 21.41 -41.06
N ASP A 1155 29.38 21.56 -42.37
CA ASP A 1155 28.31 21.34 -43.35
C ASP A 1155 28.08 19.84 -43.60
N GLY A 1156 26.90 19.49 -44.12
CA GLY A 1156 26.60 18.13 -44.55
C GLY A 1156 26.31 17.13 -43.43
N GLN A 1157 26.16 17.59 -42.18
CA GLN A 1157 25.76 16.74 -41.05
C GLN A 1157 24.37 16.14 -41.28
N THR A 1158 24.15 14.88 -40.89
CA THR A 1158 22.93 14.15 -41.29
C THR A 1158 22.20 13.50 -40.13
N ILE A 1159 20.87 13.59 -40.16
CA ILE A 1159 19.96 13.05 -39.15
C ILE A 1159 18.94 12.16 -39.87
N THR A 1160 18.87 10.88 -39.49
CA THR A 1160 17.81 9.99 -39.98
C THR A 1160 16.53 10.24 -39.19
N LEU A 1161 15.41 10.30 -39.92
CA LEU A 1161 14.05 10.55 -39.46
C LEU A 1161 13.17 9.35 -39.83
N SER A 1162 12.38 8.89 -38.85
CA SER A 1162 11.31 7.91 -39.06
C SER A 1162 10.18 8.19 -38.08
N ALA A 1163 9.10 7.40 -38.14
CA ALA A 1163 8.03 7.44 -37.16
C ALA A 1163 7.58 6.03 -36.77
N THR A 1164 7.14 5.85 -35.53
CA THR A 1164 6.45 4.64 -35.06
C THR A 1164 4.98 4.96 -34.76
N GLY A 1165 4.11 3.93 -34.84
CA GLY A 1165 2.71 4.04 -34.45
C GLY A 1165 2.49 3.61 -33.00
N HIS A 1166 1.40 2.89 -32.73
CA HIS A 1166 1.08 2.29 -31.42
C HIS A 1166 0.12 1.09 -31.60
N ALA A 1167 -0.28 0.40 -30.52
CA ALA A 1167 -1.10 -0.82 -30.63
C ALA A 1167 -2.43 -0.65 -31.40
N GLY A 1168 -2.96 0.58 -31.47
CA GLY A 1168 -4.18 0.91 -32.21
C GLY A 1168 -3.94 1.60 -33.55
N TYR A 1169 -2.70 1.81 -33.98
CA TYR A 1169 -2.39 2.47 -35.26
C TYR A 1169 -1.05 2.01 -35.85
N GLU A 1170 -1.10 1.38 -37.02
CA GLU A 1170 0.06 1.08 -37.86
C GLU A 1170 0.25 2.21 -38.90
N PRO A 1171 1.40 2.90 -38.97
CA PRO A 1171 1.63 3.98 -39.92
C PRO A 1171 1.73 3.52 -41.37
N GLY A 1172 1.21 4.34 -42.28
CA GLY A 1172 1.52 4.21 -43.71
C GLY A 1172 2.95 4.69 -44.04
N GLU A 1173 3.38 4.52 -45.30
CA GLU A 1173 4.65 5.12 -45.75
C GLU A 1173 4.69 6.63 -45.50
N LEU A 1174 5.82 7.17 -45.03
CA LEU A 1174 5.99 8.61 -44.85
C LEU A 1174 6.04 9.32 -46.21
N THR A 1175 4.92 9.93 -46.59
CA THR A 1175 4.75 10.68 -47.85
C THR A 1175 5.42 12.05 -47.81
N ARG A 1176 5.61 12.62 -46.61
CA ARG A 1176 6.22 13.94 -46.40
C ARG A 1176 7.02 13.97 -45.10
N ALA A 1177 8.26 14.43 -45.19
CA ALA A 1177 9.05 14.87 -44.05
C ALA A 1177 9.60 16.28 -44.30
N ARG A 1178 9.29 17.23 -43.42
CA ARG A 1178 10.01 18.51 -43.28
C ARG A 1178 10.76 18.52 -41.97
N PHE A 1179 11.91 19.17 -41.97
CA PHE A 1179 12.80 19.27 -40.82
C PHE A 1179 13.48 20.63 -40.84
N ALA A 1180 13.51 21.31 -39.70
CA ALA A 1180 14.12 22.61 -39.54
C ALA A 1180 14.86 22.69 -38.20
N TYR A 1181 15.84 23.58 -38.12
CA TYR A 1181 16.64 23.80 -36.93
C TYR A 1181 16.81 25.29 -36.61
N SER A 1182 17.00 25.57 -35.33
CA SER A 1182 17.12 26.89 -34.71
C SER A 1182 18.32 26.92 -33.76
N TYR A 1183 18.96 28.08 -33.64
CA TYR A 1183 20.03 28.37 -32.67
C TYR A 1183 19.63 29.41 -31.61
N ASP A 1184 18.33 29.72 -31.55
CA ASP A 1184 17.67 30.79 -30.78
C ASP A 1184 16.34 30.30 -30.17
N GLU A 1185 16.33 29.03 -29.77
CA GLU A 1185 15.23 28.31 -29.10
C GLU A 1185 13.86 28.28 -29.85
N GLY A 1186 13.84 28.76 -31.09
CA GLY A 1186 12.69 28.73 -31.99
C GLY A 1186 12.28 30.08 -32.56
N GLU A 1187 13.01 31.17 -32.27
CA GLU A 1187 12.73 32.50 -32.85
C GLU A 1187 12.97 32.53 -34.37
N THR A 1188 14.04 31.91 -34.87
CA THR A 1188 14.32 31.79 -36.31
C THR A 1188 14.61 30.34 -36.71
N TRP A 1189 14.24 29.99 -37.96
CA TRP A 1189 14.25 28.61 -38.44
C TRP A 1189 14.96 28.48 -39.79
N THR A 1190 15.93 27.57 -39.84
CA THR A 1190 16.56 27.11 -41.09
C THR A 1190 15.95 25.77 -41.49
N GLU A 1191 15.24 25.71 -42.62
CA GLU A 1191 14.72 24.45 -43.17
C GLU A 1191 15.88 23.61 -43.75
N ALA A 1192 15.95 22.35 -43.37
CA ALA A 1192 16.94 21.38 -43.82
C ALA A 1192 16.51 20.69 -45.12
N ARG A 1193 17.48 20.19 -45.90
CA ARG A 1193 17.16 19.34 -47.06
C ARG A 1193 16.78 17.95 -46.58
N THR A 1194 15.53 17.54 -46.77
CA THR A 1194 15.05 16.17 -46.51
C THR A 1194 15.03 15.33 -47.79
N VAL A 1195 15.40 14.05 -47.70
CA VAL A 1195 15.43 13.09 -48.82
C VAL A 1195 14.96 11.71 -48.34
N ARG A 1196 13.93 11.13 -48.97
CA ARG A 1196 13.50 9.74 -48.69
C ARG A 1196 14.59 8.74 -49.07
N GLN A 1197 14.80 7.72 -48.24
CA GLN A 1197 15.73 6.61 -48.46
C GLN A 1197 14.97 5.36 -48.96
N GLU A 1198 15.70 4.38 -49.50
CA GLU A 1198 15.12 3.14 -50.04
C GLU A 1198 14.47 2.24 -48.97
N ASP A 1199 14.91 2.34 -47.71
CA ASP A 1199 14.35 1.64 -46.54
C ASP A 1199 13.06 2.29 -45.98
N GLY A 1200 12.54 3.34 -46.63
CA GLY A 1200 11.36 4.08 -46.18
C GLY A 1200 11.64 5.18 -45.15
N THR A 1201 12.85 5.26 -44.59
CA THR A 1201 13.25 6.38 -43.73
C THR A 1201 13.46 7.66 -44.54
N TRP A 1202 13.59 8.79 -43.84
CA TRP A 1202 13.97 10.06 -44.44
C TRP A 1202 15.28 10.57 -43.83
N LYS A 1203 16.11 11.22 -44.64
CA LYS A 1203 17.39 11.76 -44.20
C LYS A 1203 17.37 13.28 -44.33
N ALA A 1204 17.54 13.99 -43.22
CA ALA A 1204 17.75 15.42 -43.19
C ALA A 1204 19.24 15.75 -43.25
N THR A 1205 19.62 16.77 -44.02
CA THR A 1205 20.98 17.33 -44.05
C THR A 1205 20.95 18.76 -43.52
N VAL A 1206 21.75 19.01 -42.49
CA VAL A 1206 21.87 20.30 -41.78
C VAL A 1206 23.30 20.84 -41.89
N ASN A 1207 23.44 22.16 -41.79
CA ASN A 1207 24.71 22.86 -41.83
C ASN A 1207 24.97 23.59 -40.49
N HIS A 1208 26.03 23.17 -39.80
CA HIS A 1208 26.50 23.72 -38.53
C HIS A 1208 27.83 24.48 -38.65
N SER A 1209 28.25 24.81 -39.88
CA SER A 1209 29.47 25.60 -40.14
C SER A 1209 29.45 26.92 -39.38
N GLY A 1210 30.42 27.11 -38.48
CA GLY A 1210 30.53 28.31 -37.65
C GLY A 1210 29.54 28.39 -36.47
N ALA A 1211 28.81 27.31 -36.18
CA ALA A 1211 27.85 27.25 -35.07
C ALA A 1211 28.42 26.63 -33.77
N THR A 1212 29.74 26.45 -33.64
CA THR A 1212 30.39 25.94 -32.41
C THR A 1212 29.85 26.60 -31.14
N GLY A 1213 29.48 25.78 -30.15
CA GLY A 1213 28.91 26.24 -28.89
C GLY A 1213 27.43 26.67 -28.95
N LYS A 1214 26.75 26.53 -30.10
CA LYS A 1214 25.31 26.73 -30.20
C LYS A 1214 24.54 25.48 -29.77
N GLN A 1215 23.41 25.72 -29.12
CA GLN A 1215 22.42 24.70 -28.77
C GLN A 1215 21.39 24.63 -29.89
N VAL A 1216 21.00 23.43 -30.31
CA VAL A 1216 20.12 23.25 -31.47
C VAL A 1216 18.72 22.84 -31.04
N THR A 1217 17.74 23.64 -31.45
CA THR A 1217 16.32 23.34 -31.29
C THR A 1217 15.75 22.87 -32.64
N LEU A 1218 14.98 21.79 -32.64
CA LEU A 1218 14.47 21.12 -33.84
C LEU A 1218 12.98 21.37 -34.03
N ARG A 1219 12.53 21.39 -35.28
CA ARG A 1219 11.11 21.32 -35.68
C ARG A 1219 10.96 20.31 -36.82
N THR A 1220 10.10 19.33 -36.63
CA THR A 1220 9.84 18.24 -37.57
C THR A 1220 8.37 18.23 -37.93
N VAL A 1221 8.04 17.99 -39.20
CA VAL A 1221 6.66 17.71 -39.64
C VAL A 1221 6.67 16.46 -40.50
N LEU A 1222 6.05 15.39 -39.99
CA LEU A 1222 5.89 14.11 -40.70
C LEU A 1222 4.43 13.91 -41.13
N THR A 1223 4.20 13.27 -42.27
CA THR A 1223 2.88 12.85 -42.74
C THR A 1223 3.00 11.50 -43.42
N ASP A 1224 2.07 10.59 -43.14
CA ASP A 1224 2.03 9.26 -43.73
C ASP A 1224 1.10 9.15 -44.96
N ALA A 1225 0.90 7.93 -45.47
CA ALA A 1225 0.04 7.64 -46.61
C ALA A 1225 -1.46 7.62 -46.27
N HIS A 1226 -1.83 7.65 -44.99
CA HIS A 1226 -3.22 7.72 -44.51
C HIS A 1226 -3.66 9.17 -44.25
N GLY A 1227 -2.72 10.13 -44.30
CA GLY A 1227 -2.97 11.55 -44.09
C GLY A 1227 -2.81 12.00 -42.64
N THR A 1228 -2.42 11.09 -41.74
CA THR A 1228 -2.07 11.40 -40.36
C THR A 1228 -0.78 12.20 -40.33
N SER A 1229 -0.71 13.24 -39.50
CA SER A 1229 0.50 14.05 -39.37
C SER A 1229 0.87 14.37 -37.93
N VAL A 1230 2.16 14.62 -37.72
CA VAL A 1230 2.70 15.10 -36.45
C VAL A 1230 3.66 16.25 -36.72
N THR A 1231 3.49 17.33 -35.98
CA THR A 1231 4.46 18.42 -35.84
C THR A 1231 5.12 18.29 -34.48
N GLN A 1232 6.44 18.22 -34.41
CA GLN A 1232 7.17 18.14 -33.15
C GLN A 1232 8.30 19.15 -33.07
N ILE A 1233 8.37 19.88 -31.97
CA ILE A 1233 9.48 20.76 -31.59
C ILE A 1233 10.24 20.09 -30.43
N VAL A 1234 11.57 20.10 -30.48
CA VAL A 1234 12.43 19.63 -29.38
C VAL A 1234 13.49 20.69 -29.08
N THR A 1235 13.40 21.32 -27.91
CA THR A 1235 14.31 22.35 -27.43
C THR A 1235 15.63 21.74 -26.94
N ARG A 1236 16.76 22.28 -27.40
CA ARG A 1236 18.12 21.82 -27.06
C ARG A 1236 18.34 20.31 -27.30
N ALA A 1237 17.92 19.82 -28.46
CA ALA A 1237 18.05 18.42 -28.85
C ALA A 1237 19.51 17.91 -28.79
N TYR A 1238 20.45 18.74 -29.20
CA TYR A 1238 21.90 18.54 -29.11
C TYR A 1238 22.63 19.89 -29.17
N ASP A 1239 23.93 19.91 -28.82
CA ASP A 1239 24.80 21.07 -29.01
C ASP A 1239 25.75 20.86 -30.20
N VAL A 1240 26.31 21.95 -30.73
CA VAL A 1240 27.34 21.92 -31.77
C VAL A 1240 28.73 22.10 -31.15
N ARG A 1241 29.70 21.26 -31.55
CA ARG A 1241 31.12 21.33 -31.14
C ARG A 1241 32.06 21.72 -32.29
#